data_AF-B4QSD6-F1
#
_entry.id   AF-B4QSD6-F1
#
_cell.length_a   1.000
_cell.length_b   1.000
_cell.length_c   1.000
_cell.angle_alpha   90.00
_cell.angle_beta   90.00
_cell.angle_gamma   90.00
#
_symmetry.space_group_name_H-M   'P 1'
#
loop_
_entity.id
_entity.type
_entity.pdbx_description
1 polymer ?
#
loop_
_entity_poly.entity_id
_entity_poly.type
_entity_poly.pdbx_seq_one_letter_code
_entity_poly.pdbx_strand_id
1 'polypeptide(L)'
;MLNYLACGSLSSTSKKASSPVSSTGQASELDSQITQQGDLVRDLKSKKAAKDQIDVAVKKLLALKADYKSATGKDWKPGQAAAPSAPAASSSTANDAVSVNASIVKQGDLVRDLKGKKASKPEIDAAVKTLLELKAQYKTLTGQDWKPGTVPPTAAPTPSAAPSAGANDSVAQILSQITAQGDKVRELKSAKADKATVDAAVKTLLSLKADYKAATGSDWKPGTTAPAPAAAPVKVKQEKNPEPASALAVNTLLDKIAQQGDKIRQLKSAKSEKSLVDAEVKLLLALKTDYKSLTGQEWKPGTVAPAPTTVAVVDLTGGDSGSDVGSVLSKIQAQGDKIRKLKSEKAAKNVIDPEVKALLALKAEYKTLSGKDWTPDAKAEPAVVKKEASPVSMASPAQDELTQEINAQGQKVRDAKGNKAAKEVIDAEVAKLLALKAKYKEVTGTDFPVAGRGGGGGGGGGSAKKAPKEAQPKPAKPVKKEPAADASGAVKKQTRLGLEATKEDNLPDWYSQVITKGEMIEYYDVSGCYILRHWSFAIWKAIKTWFDAEITRMGVKECYFPIFVSKAVLEKEKTHIADFAPEVAWVTKSGDSDLAEPIAVRPTSETVMYPAYAKWVQSYRDLPIWLNQWNYVVRWEFMQPTPFLRTREFLWQEGHTAFADKEEAAKEVLDILDLYALVYTHLLAIPVVKGRKTEKEKFAGGDYTTTVEAFISVSGRAIQGATSHHLGQNFSKMFEIVYEDPETQQKKYVYQNSWGITTRTIGVMIMVHADNQGLVLPPHVACIQAIVVPCGITVNTKDDERAQLLDACKALEKRLVGGGVRCEGDYRDNYSPGWKFNHWELKGVPLRLEVGPKDLKAQQLVAVRRDTGEKITIPLADVEKKIPALLETIHESMLNKAQEDMASHTKKVSNWTDFCGFLEQKNILLAPFCGDISCEDKIKADSARGEEAEPGAPAMGAKSLCIPFDQPAVIAASDKCINPSCTNKPKFYTLFGRSY
;
A
#
# COMPACT_ATOMS: atom_id res chain seq x y z
N MET A 1 38.20 20.83 59.14
CA MET A 1 39.25 20.23 59.99
C MET A 1 40.54 20.21 59.20
N LEU A 2 41.57 20.83 59.78
CA LEU A 2 42.95 20.90 59.33
C LEU A 2 43.60 19.49 59.26
N ASN A 3 44.58 19.23 58.39
CA ASN A 3 46.00 19.55 58.59
C ASN A 3 46.73 19.57 57.22
N TYR A 4 47.39 20.68 56.84
CA TYR A 4 48.81 21.03 57.13
C TYR A 4 49.80 20.20 56.27
N LEU A 5 50.81 20.72 55.55
CA LEU A 5 51.40 22.06 55.47
C LEU A 5 52.51 22.08 54.37
N ALA A 6 52.58 23.18 53.60
CA ALA A 6 53.74 23.89 52.98
C ALA A 6 54.82 23.12 52.17
N CYS A 7 55.46 23.69 51.14
CA CYS A 7 55.94 25.05 50.96
C CYS A 7 56.39 25.31 49.49
N GLY A 8 56.33 26.56 49.00
CA GLY A 8 57.30 27.03 47.97
C GLY A 8 56.87 27.95 46.82
N SER A 9 56.41 29.18 47.10
CA SER A 9 56.89 30.46 46.50
C SER A 9 57.00 30.72 44.97
N LEU A 10 56.08 31.56 44.46
CA LEU A 10 56.24 32.86 43.76
C LEU A 10 57.30 33.12 42.63
N SER A 11 56.76 33.54 41.47
CA SER A 11 57.04 34.82 40.74
C SER A 11 58.19 34.99 39.70
N SER A 12 57.78 35.21 38.44
CA SER A 12 58.35 36.12 37.40
C SER A 12 59.68 35.70 36.72
N THR A 13 60.01 35.91 35.43
CA THR A 13 59.64 36.89 34.38
C THR A 13 60.02 36.38 32.96
N SER A 14 59.23 36.80 31.97
CA SER A 14 59.45 37.11 30.53
C SER A 14 60.59 36.54 29.63
N LYS A 15 60.12 36.10 28.45
CA LYS A 15 60.61 36.27 27.04
C LYS A 15 61.86 35.52 26.51
N LYS A 16 61.61 34.63 25.53
CA LYS A 16 62.16 34.77 24.15
C LYS A 16 61.36 33.96 23.13
N ALA A 17 61.06 34.59 22.00
CA ALA A 17 60.46 33.97 20.82
C ALA A 17 61.52 33.17 20.03
N SER A 18 61.13 32.00 19.51
CA SER A 18 61.83 31.29 18.43
C SER A 18 60.81 30.55 17.55
N SER A 19 61.05 30.68 16.24
CA SER A 19 60.31 30.31 15.02
C SER A 19 59.50 28.99 14.98
N PRO A 20 58.48 28.87 14.09
CA PRO A 20 57.67 27.67 13.95
C PRO A 20 58.43 26.56 13.20
N VAL A 21 58.47 25.36 13.78
CA VAL A 21 58.97 24.13 13.15
C VAL A 21 57.79 23.41 12.47
N SER A 22 58.07 22.85 11.30
CA SER A 22 57.16 22.29 10.28
C SER A 22 56.21 21.17 10.74
N SER A 23 54.91 21.32 10.49
CA SER A 23 53.86 20.30 10.70
C SER A 23 53.82 19.18 9.64
N THR A 24 54.64 19.25 8.60
CA THR A 24 54.63 18.28 7.47
C THR A 24 55.47 17.03 7.72
N GLY A 25 56.54 17.11 8.55
CA GLY A 25 57.42 15.98 8.83
C GLY A 25 56.78 14.90 9.71
N GLN A 26 55.99 15.33 10.71
CA GLN A 26 55.37 14.42 11.68
C GLN A 26 54.25 13.55 11.07
N ALA A 27 53.54 14.07 10.06
CA ALA A 27 52.51 13.32 9.34
C ALA A 27 53.10 12.22 8.43
N SER A 28 54.23 12.49 7.76
CA SER A 28 54.92 11.52 6.92
C SER A 28 55.55 10.39 7.73
N GLU A 29 56.06 10.71 8.92
CA GLU A 29 56.61 9.72 9.87
C GLU A 29 55.50 8.77 10.36
N LEU A 30 54.36 9.31 10.76
CA LEU A 30 53.20 8.54 11.21
C LEU A 30 52.60 7.68 10.07
N ASP A 31 52.57 8.19 8.84
CA ASP A 31 52.12 7.42 7.66
C ASP A 31 52.97 6.16 7.44
N SER A 32 54.31 6.30 7.53
CA SER A 32 55.25 5.18 7.42
C SER A 32 55.05 4.17 8.56
N GLN A 33 54.90 4.65 9.79
CA GLN A 33 54.69 3.78 10.97
C GLN A 33 53.35 3.04 10.92
N ILE A 34 52.27 3.69 10.47
CA ILE A 34 50.96 3.04 10.30
C ILE A 34 51.03 1.96 9.20
N THR A 35 51.75 2.24 8.12
CA THR A 35 51.94 1.28 7.02
C THR A 35 52.71 0.05 7.48
N GLN A 36 53.87 0.23 8.14
CA GLN A 36 54.67 -0.87 8.68
C GLN A 36 53.91 -1.69 9.73
N GLN A 37 53.19 -1.03 10.64
CA GLN A 37 52.42 -1.72 11.67
C GLN A 37 51.21 -2.47 11.07
N GLY A 38 50.61 -1.93 10.00
CA GLY A 38 49.56 -2.60 9.24
C GLY A 38 50.05 -3.87 8.53
N ASP A 39 51.25 -3.83 7.98
CA ASP A 39 51.90 -5.00 7.35
C ASP A 39 52.27 -6.06 8.38
N LEU A 40 52.74 -5.68 9.58
CA LEU A 40 52.98 -6.60 10.68
C LEU A 40 51.70 -7.33 11.12
N VAL A 41 50.57 -6.63 11.23
CA VAL A 41 49.27 -7.26 11.56
C VAL A 41 48.86 -8.24 10.45
N ARG A 42 49.13 -7.92 9.18
CA ARG A 42 48.82 -8.80 8.04
C ARG A 42 49.71 -10.04 8.05
N ASP A 43 51.00 -9.89 8.35
CA ASP A 43 51.97 -10.97 8.47
C ASP A 43 51.61 -11.92 9.64
N LEU A 44 51.33 -11.38 10.82
CA LEU A 44 50.91 -12.16 12.00
C LEU A 44 49.63 -12.97 11.74
N LYS A 45 48.65 -12.38 11.05
CA LYS A 45 47.43 -13.08 10.63
C LYS A 45 47.71 -14.16 9.60
N SER A 46 48.60 -13.92 8.63
CA SER A 46 48.97 -14.90 7.61
C SER A 46 49.72 -16.10 8.18
N LYS A 47 50.53 -15.86 9.23
CA LYS A 47 51.32 -16.89 9.94
C LYS A 47 50.53 -17.60 11.06
N LYS A 48 49.23 -17.30 11.22
CA LYS A 48 48.37 -17.85 12.29
C LYS A 48 48.98 -17.69 13.70
N ALA A 49 49.57 -16.53 13.98
CA ALA A 49 50.10 -16.21 15.29
C ALA A 49 49.01 -16.24 16.38
N ALA A 50 49.42 -16.40 17.64
CA ALA A 50 48.50 -16.45 18.76
C ALA A 50 47.68 -15.14 18.88
N LYS A 51 46.42 -15.27 19.30
CA LYS A 51 45.42 -14.18 19.27
C LYS A 51 45.85 -12.98 20.10
N ASP A 52 46.49 -13.22 21.24
CA ASP A 52 47.08 -12.20 22.12
C ASP A 52 48.15 -11.35 21.41
N GLN A 53 48.99 -11.96 20.57
CA GLN A 53 50.00 -11.24 19.80
C GLN A 53 49.37 -10.37 18.69
N ILE A 54 48.32 -10.88 18.05
CA ILE A 54 47.57 -10.12 17.03
C ILE A 54 46.85 -8.93 17.69
N ASP A 55 46.23 -9.13 18.85
CA ASP A 55 45.48 -8.10 19.56
C ASP A 55 46.40 -6.96 20.05
N VAL A 56 47.62 -7.28 20.50
CA VAL A 56 48.63 -6.27 20.85
C VAL A 56 49.05 -5.45 19.62
N ALA A 57 49.30 -6.12 18.48
CA ALA A 57 49.71 -5.44 17.25
C ALA A 57 48.58 -4.55 16.67
N VAL A 58 47.32 -4.98 16.79
CA VAL A 58 46.14 -4.21 16.38
C VAL A 58 45.91 -2.99 17.26
N LYS A 59 46.07 -3.11 18.60
CA LYS A 59 45.98 -1.96 19.51
C LYS A 59 47.00 -0.88 19.17
N LYS A 60 48.25 -1.27 18.86
CA LYS A 60 49.29 -0.33 18.44
C LYS A 60 48.97 0.34 17.10
N LEU A 61 48.39 -0.39 16.15
CA LEU A 61 47.94 0.17 14.87
C LEU A 61 46.82 1.22 15.04
N LEU A 62 45.88 0.98 15.96
CA LEU A 62 44.80 1.92 16.26
C LEU A 62 45.32 3.19 16.94
N ALA A 63 46.28 3.06 17.85
CA ALA A 63 46.93 4.21 18.50
C ALA A 63 47.64 5.10 17.46
N LEU A 64 48.45 4.52 16.57
CA LEU A 64 49.15 5.28 15.53
C LEU A 64 48.18 6.02 14.59
N LYS A 65 47.04 5.41 14.25
CA LYS A 65 46.00 6.07 13.45
C LYS A 65 45.31 7.22 14.19
N ALA A 66 45.13 7.10 15.51
CA ALA A 66 44.60 8.18 16.34
C ALA A 66 45.60 9.35 16.45
N ASP A 67 46.89 9.05 16.55
CA ASP A 67 47.96 10.07 16.54
C ASP A 67 48.04 10.78 15.19
N TYR A 68 47.90 10.05 14.08
CA TYR A 68 47.82 10.65 12.73
C TYR A 68 46.59 11.55 12.57
N LYS A 69 45.43 11.14 13.08
CA LYS A 69 44.22 11.97 13.08
C LYS A 69 44.39 13.23 13.92
N SER A 70 45.06 13.12 15.06
CA SER A 70 45.34 14.26 15.95
C SER A 70 46.34 15.24 15.32
N ALA A 71 47.33 14.74 14.58
CA ALA A 71 48.35 15.55 13.93
C ALA A 71 47.88 16.20 12.61
N THR A 72 46.98 15.56 11.87
CA THR A 72 46.57 16.00 10.51
C THR A 72 45.12 16.49 10.41
N GLY A 73 44.30 16.25 11.44
CA GLY A 73 42.85 16.50 11.43
C GLY A 73 42.05 15.56 10.52
N LYS A 74 42.68 14.53 9.94
CA LYS A 74 42.06 13.61 8.99
C LYS A 74 42.30 12.15 9.37
N ASP A 75 41.30 11.30 9.14
CA ASP A 75 41.45 9.86 9.29
C ASP A 75 42.43 9.31 8.23
N TRP A 76 43.38 8.49 8.68
CA TRP A 76 44.41 7.91 7.83
C TRP A 76 43.81 6.96 6.76
N LYS A 77 44.23 7.12 5.49
CA LYS A 77 43.84 6.26 4.36
C LYS A 77 45.08 5.73 3.62
N PRO A 78 45.12 4.44 3.23
CA PRO A 78 46.25 3.90 2.47
C PRO A 78 46.45 4.62 1.13
N GLY A 79 47.67 5.09 0.85
CA GLY A 79 48.05 5.63 -0.46
C GLY A 79 47.79 7.12 -0.70
N GLN A 80 47.52 7.93 0.33
CA GLN A 80 47.49 9.39 0.20
C GLN A 80 48.88 10.01 0.41
N ALA A 81 49.55 10.40 -0.68
CA ALA A 81 50.69 11.31 -0.59
C ALA A 81 50.22 12.75 -0.32
N ALA A 82 50.88 13.45 0.61
CA ALA A 82 50.62 14.86 0.90
C ALA A 82 51.06 15.75 -0.28
N ALA A 83 50.15 16.57 -0.83
CA ALA A 83 50.43 17.46 -1.95
C ALA A 83 51.06 18.79 -1.48
N PRO A 84 52.12 19.30 -2.13
CA PRO A 84 52.57 20.68 -2.00
C PRO A 84 51.78 21.63 -2.92
N SER A 85 51.66 22.89 -2.50
CA SER A 85 50.92 23.98 -3.14
C SER A 85 51.49 24.40 -4.51
N ALA A 86 50.59 24.74 -5.44
CA ALA A 86 50.86 25.09 -6.84
C ALA A 86 51.58 26.44 -7.06
N PRO A 87 52.39 26.57 -8.14
CA PRO A 87 52.66 27.84 -8.81
C PRO A 87 52.11 27.90 -10.26
N ALA A 88 51.93 29.14 -10.74
CA ALA A 88 51.27 29.53 -11.98
C ALA A 88 51.93 29.02 -13.28
N ALA A 89 51.10 28.73 -14.29
CA ALA A 89 51.51 28.18 -15.58
C ALA A 89 52.01 29.27 -16.56
N SER A 90 53.17 29.00 -17.17
CA SER A 90 53.76 29.70 -18.30
C SER A 90 53.56 28.88 -19.60
N SER A 91 53.56 29.58 -20.73
CA SER A 91 53.07 29.14 -22.05
C SER A 91 53.96 28.15 -22.83
N SER A 92 54.62 27.20 -22.16
CA SER A 92 55.47 26.16 -22.80
C SER A 92 54.92 24.73 -22.69
N THR A 93 53.87 24.48 -21.92
CA THR A 93 53.40 23.12 -21.52
C THR A 93 52.43 22.44 -22.50
N ALA A 94 51.88 23.16 -23.48
CA ALA A 94 50.83 22.62 -24.36
C ALA A 94 51.36 21.64 -25.43
N ASN A 95 52.58 21.85 -25.94
CA ASN A 95 53.19 20.95 -26.93
C ASN A 95 53.63 19.61 -26.31
N ASP A 96 54.07 19.62 -25.06
CA ASP A 96 54.51 18.41 -24.35
C ASP A 96 53.33 17.48 -24.03
N ALA A 97 52.16 18.03 -23.68
CA ALA A 97 50.95 17.25 -23.42
C ALA A 97 50.44 16.53 -24.68
N VAL A 98 50.56 17.14 -25.86
CA VAL A 98 50.18 16.53 -27.15
C VAL A 98 51.11 15.37 -27.50
N SER A 99 52.42 15.53 -27.30
CA SER A 99 53.43 14.49 -27.52
C SER A 99 53.24 13.28 -26.59
N VAL A 100 52.97 13.55 -25.30
CA VAL A 100 52.71 12.50 -24.31
C VAL A 100 51.40 11.77 -24.59
N ASN A 101 50.34 12.47 -25.05
CA ASN A 101 49.08 11.84 -25.48
C ASN A 101 49.31 10.81 -26.60
N ALA A 102 50.06 11.18 -27.65
CA ALA A 102 50.39 10.30 -28.76
C ALA A 102 51.18 9.06 -28.29
N SER A 103 52.11 9.24 -27.36
CA SER A 103 52.88 8.15 -26.75
C SER A 103 52.01 7.20 -25.93
N ILE A 104 51.02 7.70 -25.19
CA ILE A 104 50.08 6.86 -24.44
C ILE A 104 49.24 6.00 -25.38
N VAL A 105 48.74 6.57 -26.48
CA VAL A 105 47.95 5.83 -27.48
C VAL A 105 48.80 4.70 -28.08
N LYS A 106 50.02 5.03 -28.53
CA LYS A 106 50.95 4.05 -29.11
C LYS A 106 51.30 2.92 -28.13
N GLN A 107 51.57 3.26 -26.87
CA GLN A 107 51.90 2.27 -25.85
C GLN A 107 50.68 1.41 -25.45
N GLY A 108 49.48 1.99 -25.46
CA GLY A 108 48.22 1.27 -25.23
C GLY A 108 47.94 0.23 -26.34
N ASP A 109 48.24 0.58 -27.59
CA ASP A 109 48.12 -0.35 -28.71
C ASP A 109 49.17 -1.47 -28.66
N LEU A 110 50.39 -1.18 -28.23
CA LEU A 110 51.41 -2.20 -27.97
C LEU A 110 50.99 -3.20 -26.89
N VAL A 111 50.42 -2.73 -25.77
CA VAL A 111 49.88 -3.63 -24.72
C VAL A 111 48.74 -4.50 -25.26
N ARG A 112 47.90 -3.96 -26.16
CA ARG A 112 46.81 -4.71 -26.78
C ARG A 112 47.34 -5.77 -27.75
N ASP A 113 48.36 -5.43 -28.53
CA ASP A 113 49.04 -6.34 -29.47
C ASP A 113 49.78 -7.46 -28.73
N LEU A 114 50.53 -7.15 -27.66
CA LEU A 114 51.21 -8.15 -26.82
C LEU A 114 50.22 -9.12 -26.16
N LYS A 115 49.07 -8.63 -25.70
CA LYS A 115 47.99 -9.48 -25.18
C LYS A 115 47.34 -10.32 -26.28
N GLY A 116 47.14 -9.76 -27.47
CA GLY A 116 46.62 -10.48 -28.64
C GLY A 116 47.55 -11.60 -29.13
N LYS A 117 48.87 -11.37 -29.06
CA LYS A 117 49.92 -12.33 -29.45
C LYS A 117 50.32 -13.32 -28.36
N LYS A 118 49.67 -13.29 -27.19
CA LYS A 118 49.99 -14.14 -26.02
C LYS A 118 51.47 -14.06 -25.62
N ALA A 119 52.04 -12.86 -25.61
CA ALA A 119 53.40 -12.61 -25.14
C ALA A 119 53.58 -13.01 -23.66
N SER A 120 54.83 -13.16 -23.22
CA SER A 120 55.10 -13.61 -21.86
C SER A 120 54.65 -12.57 -20.83
N LYS A 121 54.24 -13.04 -19.64
CA LYS A 121 53.76 -12.17 -18.56
C LYS A 121 54.75 -11.04 -18.19
N PRO A 122 56.07 -11.26 -18.11
CA PRO A 122 57.05 -10.20 -17.86
C PRO A 122 57.04 -9.09 -18.93
N GLU A 123 56.86 -9.44 -20.20
CA GLU A 123 56.84 -8.48 -21.31
C GLU A 123 55.56 -7.61 -21.30
N ILE A 124 54.42 -8.22 -20.96
CA ILE A 124 53.16 -7.50 -20.80
C ILE A 124 53.24 -6.57 -19.59
N ASP A 125 53.78 -7.04 -18.46
CA ASP A 125 53.88 -6.26 -17.23
C ASP A 125 54.84 -5.06 -17.40
N ALA A 126 55.95 -5.23 -18.13
CA ALA A 126 56.86 -4.14 -18.50
C ALA A 126 56.16 -3.08 -19.37
N ALA A 127 55.42 -3.51 -20.40
CA ALA A 127 54.69 -2.59 -21.28
C ALA A 127 53.55 -1.84 -20.56
N VAL A 128 52.88 -2.50 -19.61
CA VAL A 128 51.84 -1.89 -18.75
C VAL A 128 52.46 -0.87 -17.78
N LYS A 129 53.65 -1.14 -17.23
CA LYS A 129 54.36 -0.19 -16.37
C LYS A 129 54.67 1.11 -17.11
N THR A 130 55.23 1.03 -18.32
CA THR A 130 55.49 2.21 -19.17
C THR A 130 54.21 2.96 -19.51
N LEU A 131 53.09 2.25 -19.76
CA LEU A 131 51.80 2.88 -20.01
C LEU A 131 51.29 3.68 -18.80
N LEU A 132 51.50 3.17 -17.59
CA LEU A 132 51.13 3.86 -16.34
C LEU A 132 52.01 5.10 -16.08
N GLU A 133 53.31 5.01 -16.36
CA GLU A 133 54.24 6.15 -16.26
C GLU A 133 53.88 7.27 -17.24
N LEU A 134 53.55 6.95 -18.49
CA LEU A 134 53.12 7.94 -19.48
C LEU A 134 51.80 8.61 -19.08
N LYS A 135 50.83 7.86 -18.54
CA LYS A 135 49.57 8.42 -18.01
C LYS A 135 49.80 9.32 -16.80
N ALA A 136 50.76 8.99 -15.94
CA ALA A 136 51.17 9.85 -14.83
C ALA A 136 51.79 11.15 -15.34
N GLN A 137 52.67 11.09 -16.35
CA GLN A 137 53.24 12.28 -16.99
C GLN A 137 52.17 13.17 -17.62
N TYR A 138 51.17 12.58 -18.30
CA TYR A 138 50.04 13.34 -18.84
C TYR A 138 49.24 14.04 -17.74
N LYS A 139 49.03 13.38 -16.60
CA LYS A 139 48.37 13.99 -15.43
C LYS A 139 49.18 15.13 -14.83
N THR A 140 50.50 14.99 -14.75
CA THR A 140 51.40 16.05 -14.28
C THR A 140 51.38 17.27 -15.22
N LEU A 141 51.33 17.05 -16.53
CA LEU A 141 51.35 18.12 -17.53
C LEU A 141 50.00 18.82 -17.73
N THR A 142 48.88 18.09 -17.60
CA THR A 142 47.54 18.62 -17.90
C THR A 142 46.66 18.84 -16.67
N GLY A 143 47.07 18.32 -15.50
CA GLY A 143 46.25 18.27 -14.29
C GLY A 143 45.08 17.28 -14.36
N GLN A 144 44.95 16.50 -15.44
CA GLN A 144 43.82 15.60 -15.67
C GLN A 144 44.26 14.15 -15.89
N ASP A 145 43.49 13.19 -15.37
CA ASP A 145 43.68 11.78 -15.67
C ASP A 145 43.35 11.48 -17.14
N TRP A 146 44.28 10.79 -17.82
CA TRP A 146 44.14 10.46 -19.23
C TRP A 146 42.97 9.49 -19.50
N LYS A 147 42.11 9.81 -20.47
CA LYS A 147 40.99 8.97 -20.96
C LYS A 147 41.12 8.67 -22.45
N PRO A 148 40.74 7.47 -22.94
CA PRO A 148 40.76 7.16 -24.37
C PRO A 148 39.90 8.13 -25.19
N GLY A 149 40.45 8.69 -26.27
CA GLY A 149 39.77 9.66 -27.14
C GLY A 149 39.93 11.13 -26.73
N THR A 150 40.79 11.44 -25.76
CA THR A 150 41.09 12.83 -25.37
C THR A 150 41.94 13.54 -26.43
N VAL A 151 41.45 14.70 -26.88
CA VAL A 151 42.22 15.65 -27.72
C VAL A 151 42.63 16.82 -26.81
N PRO A 152 43.93 17.16 -26.69
CA PRO A 152 44.38 18.25 -25.83
C PRO A 152 43.81 19.61 -26.28
N PRO A 153 43.50 20.53 -25.36
CA PRO A 153 42.89 21.81 -25.70
C PRO A 153 43.83 22.66 -26.56
N THR A 154 43.40 22.97 -27.78
CA THR A 154 44.04 23.98 -28.64
C THR A 154 43.37 25.33 -28.41
N ALA A 155 44.16 26.41 -28.39
CA ALA A 155 43.68 27.76 -28.12
C ALA A 155 42.57 28.21 -29.08
N ALA A 156 41.52 28.83 -28.53
CA ALA A 156 40.37 29.34 -29.26
C ALA A 156 40.72 30.60 -30.09
N PRO A 157 40.18 30.76 -31.31
CA PRO A 157 40.10 32.07 -31.97
C PRO A 157 38.81 32.81 -31.59
N THR A 158 38.96 34.11 -31.41
CA THR A 158 37.96 35.16 -31.09
C THR A 158 36.79 35.29 -32.08
N PRO A 159 35.62 35.79 -31.66
CA PRO A 159 34.42 35.91 -32.49
C PRO A 159 34.41 37.19 -33.32
N SER A 160 34.04 37.09 -34.60
CA SER A 160 33.59 38.25 -35.40
C SER A 160 32.63 37.86 -36.53
N ALA A 161 31.60 38.68 -36.66
CA ALA A 161 30.73 38.98 -37.81
C ALA A 161 29.69 37.96 -38.31
N ALA A 162 28.54 38.53 -38.68
CA ALA A 162 27.24 37.93 -39.01
C ALA A 162 27.21 37.08 -40.30
N PRO A 163 26.23 36.17 -40.47
CA PRO A 163 26.10 35.37 -41.68
C PRO A 163 25.35 36.11 -42.79
N SER A 164 25.98 36.20 -43.98
CA SER A 164 25.34 36.55 -45.25
C SER A 164 24.87 35.30 -46.00
N ALA A 165 23.76 35.44 -46.72
CA ALA A 165 23.10 34.41 -47.52
C ALA A 165 24.04 33.75 -48.56
N GLY A 166 24.20 32.42 -48.46
CA GLY A 166 25.02 31.60 -49.36
C GLY A 166 25.20 30.14 -48.94
N ALA A 167 24.72 29.72 -47.76
CA ALA A 167 25.00 28.40 -47.18
C ALA A 167 24.00 27.28 -47.53
N ASN A 168 22.84 27.59 -48.12
CA ASN A 168 21.79 26.57 -48.33
C ASN A 168 22.00 25.68 -49.57
N ASP A 169 22.80 26.11 -50.56
CA ASP A 169 23.13 25.28 -51.72
C ASP A 169 24.18 24.19 -51.41
N SER A 170 25.10 24.44 -50.47
CA SER A 170 26.17 23.47 -50.15
C SER A 170 25.66 22.27 -49.36
N VAL A 171 24.69 22.46 -48.45
CA VAL A 171 24.13 21.37 -47.64
C VAL A 171 23.27 20.42 -48.49
N ALA A 172 22.49 20.97 -49.43
CA ALA A 172 21.70 20.16 -50.36
C ALA A 172 22.59 19.29 -51.27
N GLN A 173 23.72 19.84 -51.75
CA GLN A 173 24.71 19.08 -52.52
C GLN A 173 25.36 17.96 -51.69
N ILE A 174 25.76 18.25 -50.45
CA ILE A 174 26.35 17.26 -49.54
C ILE A 174 25.34 16.11 -49.27
N LEU A 175 24.06 16.42 -49.04
CA LEU A 175 23.01 15.42 -48.86
C LEU A 175 22.83 14.50 -50.08
N SER A 176 22.88 15.07 -51.29
CA SER A 176 22.82 14.29 -52.53
C SER A 176 24.04 13.37 -52.68
N GLN A 177 25.23 13.85 -52.35
CA GLN A 177 26.46 13.06 -52.43
C GLN A 177 26.49 11.92 -51.38
N ILE A 178 26.02 12.16 -50.16
CA ILE A 178 25.89 11.11 -49.13
C ILE A 178 24.94 10.01 -49.60
N THR A 179 23.82 10.39 -50.23
CA THR A 179 22.83 9.44 -50.74
C THR A 179 23.43 8.59 -51.85
N ALA A 180 24.01 9.22 -52.87
CA ALA A 180 24.65 8.53 -54.00
C ALA A 180 25.81 7.61 -53.55
N GLN A 181 26.64 8.07 -52.62
CA GLN A 181 27.76 7.27 -52.11
C GLN A 181 27.29 6.11 -51.21
N GLY A 182 26.18 6.30 -50.47
CA GLY A 182 25.54 5.24 -49.70
C GLY A 182 24.98 4.12 -50.58
N ASP A 183 24.39 4.49 -51.72
CA ASP A 183 23.88 3.52 -52.70
C ASP A 183 25.01 2.78 -53.40
N LYS A 184 26.10 3.46 -53.76
CA LYS A 184 27.32 2.83 -54.29
C LYS A 184 27.91 1.80 -53.32
N VAL A 185 27.94 2.08 -52.02
CA VAL A 185 28.40 1.10 -51.00
C VAL A 185 27.48 -0.11 -50.94
N ARG A 186 26.16 0.08 -51.06
CA ARG A 186 25.19 -1.03 -51.11
C ARG A 186 25.34 -1.87 -52.37
N GLU A 187 25.55 -1.24 -53.51
CA GLU A 187 25.75 -1.90 -54.80
C GLU A 187 27.04 -2.71 -54.80
N LEU A 188 28.17 -2.12 -54.36
CA LEU A 188 29.45 -2.81 -54.25
C LEU A 188 29.39 -4.03 -53.30
N LYS A 189 28.66 -3.91 -52.19
CA LYS A 189 28.43 -5.04 -51.28
C LYS A 189 27.54 -6.12 -51.89
N SER A 190 26.52 -5.73 -52.65
CA SER A 190 25.61 -6.67 -53.32
C SER A 190 26.28 -7.39 -54.50
N ALA A 191 27.19 -6.70 -55.20
CA ALA A 191 28.00 -7.23 -56.29
C ALA A 191 29.22 -8.06 -55.80
N LYS A 192 29.39 -8.23 -54.49
CA LYS A 192 30.54 -8.93 -53.87
C LYS A 192 31.90 -8.37 -54.34
N ALA A 193 32.01 -7.05 -54.46
CA ALA A 193 33.28 -6.39 -54.74
C ALA A 193 34.32 -6.68 -53.64
N ASP A 194 35.60 -6.59 -53.99
CA ASP A 194 36.68 -6.86 -53.06
C ASP A 194 36.66 -5.89 -51.87
N LYS A 195 37.18 -6.38 -50.74
CA LYS A 195 37.12 -5.67 -49.46
C LYS A 195 37.79 -4.30 -49.49
N ALA A 196 38.89 -4.15 -50.24
CA ALA A 196 39.60 -2.88 -50.33
C ALA A 196 38.76 -1.81 -51.05
N THR A 197 38.05 -2.22 -52.12
CA THR A 197 37.13 -1.35 -52.87
C THR A 197 35.92 -0.94 -52.03
N VAL A 198 35.35 -1.85 -51.25
CA VAL A 198 34.23 -1.53 -50.33
C VAL A 198 34.69 -0.59 -49.21
N ASP A 199 35.85 -0.85 -48.61
CA ASP A 199 36.37 -0.04 -47.50
C ASP A 199 36.73 1.39 -47.94
N ALA A 200 37.25 1.57 -49.16
CA ALA A 200 37.49 2.89 -49.75
C ALA A 200 36.18 3.67 -49.97
N ALA A 201 35.13 3.00 -50.45
CA ALA A 201 33.81 3.62 -50.65
C ALA A 201 33.14 3.99 -49.31
N VAL A 202 33.30 3.16 -48.27
CA VAL A 202 32.82 3.44 -46.91
C VAL A 202 33.58 4.61 -46.28
N LYS A 203 34.89 4.70 -46.47
CA LYS A 203 35.69 5.85 -45.97
C LYS A 203 35.23 7.17 -46.58
N THR A 204 34.92 7.18 -47.87
CA THR A 204 34.37 8.36 -48.57
C THR A 204 32.99 8.73 -48.02
N LEU A 205 32.11 7.75 -47.78
CA LEU A 205 30.80 7.99 -47.16
C LEU A 205 30.90 8.58 -45.75
N LEU A 206 31.88 8.13 -44.95
CA LEU A 206 32.11 8.68 -43.61
C LEU A 206 32.64 10.12 -43.66
N SER A 207 33.49 10.45 -44.64
CA SER A 207 33.95 11.83 -44.86
C SER A 207 32.79 12.76 -45.21
N LEU A 208 31.93 12.37 -46.16
CA LEU A 208 30.78 13.19 -46.54
C LEU A 208 29.80 13.42 -45.39
N LYS A 209 29.61 12.42 -44.51
CA LYS A 209 28.81 12.59 -43.28
C LYS A 209 29.47 13.51 -42.26
N ALA A 210 30.80 13.51 -42.18
CA ALA A 210 31.54 14.46 -41.35
C ALA A 210 31.41 15.89 -41.90
N ASP A 211 31.48 16.06 -43.22
CA ASP A 211 31.27 17.36 -43.88
C ASP A 211 29.84 17.88 -43.66
N TYR A 212 28.84 16.99 -43.72
CA TYR A 212 27.45 17.34 -43.35
C TYR A 212 27.33 17.77 -41.88
N LYS A 213 27.99 17.06 -40.96
CA LYS A 213 28.01 17.43 -39.53
C LYS A 213 28.70 18.77 -39.30
N ALA A 214 29.80 19.03 -40.01
CA ALA A 214 30.50 20.31 -39.94
C ALA A 214 29.65 21.46 -40.49
N ALA A 215 28.90 21.21 -41.58
CA ALA A 215 28.05 22.22 -42.21
C ALA A 215 26.73 22.49 -41.47
N THR A 216 26.15 21.50 -40.78
CA THR A 216 24.81 21.60 -40.15
C THR A 216 24.81 21.52 -38.62
N GLY A 217 25.96 21.20 -38.01
CA GLY A 217 26.08 20.93 -36.58
C GLY A 217 25.40 19.62 -36.12
N SER A 218 24.80 18.86 -37.04
CA SER A 218 24.00 17.66 -36.74
C SER A 218 24.49 16.42 -37.50
N ASP A 219 24.45 15.25 -36.86
CA ASP A 219 24.78 14.00 -37.53
C ASP A 219 23.73 13.64 -38.60
N TRP A 220 24.20 13.23 -39.77
CA TRP A 220 23.32 12.82 -40.88
C TRP A 220 22.52 11.55 -40.53
N LYS A 221 21.20 11.59 -40.72
CA LYS A 221 20.29 10.43 -40.59
C LYS A 221 19.66 10.07 -41.95
N PRO A 222 19.41 8.78 -42.25
CA PRO A 222 18.71 8.38 -43.47
C PRO A 222 17.33 9.04 -43.58
N GLY A 223 17.02 9.66 -44.73
CA GLY A 223 15.76 10.39 -44.96
C GLY A 223 15.80 11.90 -44.67
N THR A 224 16.99 12.47 -44.39
CA THR A 224 17.14 13.92 -44.15
C THR A 224 17.00 14.71 -45.46
N THR A 225 16.06 15.66 -45.51
CA THR A 225 15.84 16.59 -46.65
C THR A 225 16.19 18.03 -46.25
N ALA A 226 16.61 18.86 -47.21
CA ALA A 226 16.96 20.26 -46.96
C ALA A 226 15.75 21.08 -46.43
N PRO A 227 15.96 22.01 -45.48
CA PRO A 227 14.88 22.81 -44.89
C PRO A 227 14.37 23.93 -45.82
N ALA A 228 13.05 24.17 -45.82
CA ALA A 228 12.39 25.28 -46.53
C ALA A 228 12.34 26.56 -45.65
N PRO A 229 12.29 27.78 -46.23
CA PRO A 229 12.37 29.04 -45.48
C PRO A 229 11.10 29.34 -44.66
N ALA A 230 11.28 29.85 -43.43
CA ALA A 230 10.22 30.18 -42.48
C ALA A 230 9.61 31.58 -42.69
N ALA A 231 8.31 31.73 -42.41
CA ALA A 231 7.63 33.01 -42.17
C ALA A 231 7.25 33.14 -40.68
N ALA A 232 7.34 34.36 -40.15
CA ALA A 232 7.34 34.72 -38.72
C ALA A 232 6.01 35.43 -38.28
N PRO A 233 5.86 36.00 -37.06
CA PRO A 233 5.06 35.44 -35.95
C PRO A 233 4.01 36.42 -35.34
N VAL A 234 3.03 35.96 -34.54
CA VAL A 234 2.33 36.82 -33.55
C VAL A 234 1.87 36.05 -32.29
N LYS A 235 2.11 36.68 -31.13
CA LYS A 235 1.86 36.31 -29.70
C LYS A 235 0.37 36.32 -29.30
N VAL A 236 -0.06 35.51 -28.32
CA VAL A 236 -1.07 35.90 -27.29
C VAL A 236 -0.81 35.19 -25.94
N LYS A 237 -1.18 35.90 -24.86
CA LYS A 237 -0.98 35.78 -23.40
C LYS A 237 -1.48 34.51 -22.69
N GLN A 238 -0.91 34.30 -21.49
CA GLN A 238 -1.43 33.50 -20.37
C GLN A 238 -2.83 33.93 -19.91
N GLU A 239 -3.68 32.96 -19.54
CA GLU A 239 -4.66 33.08 -18.45
C GLU A 239 -5.12 31.71 -17.88
N LYS A 240 -5.65 31.76 -16.65
CA LYS A 240 -5.90 30.68 -15.66
C LYS A 240 -7.06 29.73 -15.98
N ASN A 241 -6.89 28.45 -15.58
CA ASN A 241 -7.85 27.37 -15.21
C ASN A 241 -9.05 27.02 -16.15
N PRO A 242 -9.51 25.74 -16.16
CA PRO A 242 -10.38 25.22 -17.21
C PRO A 242 -11.87 25.56 -16.98
N GLU A 243 -12.49 26.25 -17.94
CA GLU A 243 -13.94 26.28 -18.16
C GLU A 243 -14.42 25.00 -18.89
N PRO A 244 -15.67 24.56 -18.70
CA PRO A 244 -16.29 23.57 -19.58
C PRO A 244 -16.45 24.13 -21.00
N ALA A 245 -16.08 23.35 -22.02
CA ALA A 245 -16.05 23.79 -23.42
C ALA A 245 -17.39 24.40 -23.89
N SER A 246 -17.34 25.56 -24.54
CA SER A 246 -18.55 26.26 -25.00
C SER A 246 -19.28 25.46 -26.10
N ALA A 247 -20.62 25.45 -26.06
CA ALA A 247 -21.45 24.77 -27.06
C ALA A 247 -21.16 25.24 -28.51
N LEU A 248 -20.67 26.48 -28.67
CA LEU A 248 -20.23 27.03 -29.95
C LEU A 248 -18.96 26.33 -30.48
N ALA A 249 -18.00 26.02 -29.61
CA ALA A 249 -16.78 25.30 -29.97
C ALA A 249 -17.10 23.85 -30.40
N VAL A 250 -18.03 23.20 -29.69
CA VAL A 250 -18.49 21.83 -30.02
C VAL A 250 -19.23 21.81 -31.36
N ASN A 251 -20.16 22.75 -31.60
CA ASN A 251 -20.88 22.85 -32.88
C ASN A 251 -19.93 23.12 -34.06
N THR A 252 -18.98 24.04 -33.91
CA THR A 252 -17.99 24.35 -34.94
C THR A 252 -17.15 23.12 -35.31
N LEU A 253 -16.83 22.29 -34.32
CA LEU A 253 -16.07 21.06 -34.54
C LEU A 253 -16.91 19.96 -35.20
N LEU A 254 -18.19 19.84 -34.85
CA LEU A 254 -19.13 18.93 -35.51
C LEU A 254 -19.32 19.27 -36.99
N ASP A 255 -19.42 20.56 -37.33
CA ASP A 255 -19.54 21.02 -38.72
C ASP A 255 -18.29 20.68 -39.54
N LYS A 256 -17.09 20.86 -38.97
CA LYS A 256 -15.82 20.47 -39.61
C LYS A 256 -15.75 18.97 -39.88
N ILE A 257 -16.20 18.15 -38.93
CA ILE A 257 -16.25 16.69 -39.10
C ILE A 257 -17.22 16.31 -40.24
N ALA A 258 -18.37 16.96 -40.32
CA ALA A 258 -19.36 16.74 -41.38
C ALA A 258 -18.79 17.12 -42.76
N GLN A 259 -18.25 18.33 -42.90
CA GLN A 259 -17.65 18.82 -44.16
C GLN A 259 -16.50 17.92 -44.62
N GLN A 260 -15.65 17.48 -43.69
CA GLN A 260 -14.53 16.60 -44.01
C GLN A 260 -15.00 15.20 -44.46
N GLY A 261 -16.07 14.68 -43.84
CA GLY A 261 -16.71 13.43 -44.27
C GLY A 261 -17.32 13.53 -45.68
N ASP A 262 -17.91 14.67 -46.02
CA ASP A 262 -18.46 14.94 -47.35
C ASP A 262 -17.38 15.07 -48.42
N LYS A 263 -16.27 15.74 -48.10
CA LYS A 263 -15.10 15.84 -48.99
C LYS A 263 -14.51 14.45 -49.31
N ILE A 264 -14.39 13.57 -48.32
CA ILE A 264 -13.95 12.18 -48.54
C ILE A 264 -14.95 11.42 -49.43
N ARG A 265 -16.26 11.61 -49.23
CA ARG A 265 -17.29 10.99 -50.10
C ARG A 265 -17.19 11.49 -51.53
N GLN A 266 -16.99 12.79 -51.73
CA GLN A 266 -16.80 13.39 -53.05
C GLN A 266 -15.55 12.83 -53.75
N LEU A 267 -14.40 12.80 -53.06
CA LEU A 267 -13.15 12.26 -53.61
C LEU A 267 -13.27 10.76 -53.96
N LYS A 268 -13.98 9.98 -53.13
CA LYS A 268 -14.26 8.56 -53.44
C LYS A 268 -15.21 8.41 -54.63
N SER A 269 -16.24 9.25 -54.74
CA SER A 269 -17.18 9.23 -55.87
C SER A 269 -16.53 9.67 -57.19
N ALA A 270 -15.56 10.59 -57.11
CA ALA A 270 -14.78 11.08 -58.24
C ALA A 270 -13.63 10.14 -58.65
N LYS A 271 -13.46 8.99 -57.97
CA LYS A 271 -12.35 8.04 -58.17
C LYS A 271 -10.97 8.71 -58.11
N SER A 272 -10.81 9.69 -57.21
CA SER A 272 -9.54 10.38 -56.99
C SER A 272 -8.46 9.43 -56.45
N GLU A 273 -7.19 9.82 -56.61
CA GLU A 273 -6.06 8.99 -56.17
C GLU A 273 -6.15 8.62 -54.68
N LYS A 274 -5.78 7.37 -54.38
CA LYS A 274 -5.84 6.80 -53.05
C LYS A 274 -5.04 7.60 -52.01
N SER A 275 -3.89 8.15 -52.40
CA SER A 275 -3.04 9.01 -51.58
C SER A 275 -3.78 10.27 -51.08
N LEU A 276 -4.60 10.88 -51.94
CA LEU A 276 -5.40 12.07 -51.61
C LEU A 276 -6.57 11.71 -50.68
N VAL A 277 -7.22 10.57 -50.91
CA VAL A 277 -8.29 10.08 -50.02
C VAL A 277 -7.74 9.74 -48.63
N ASP A 278 -6.58 9.10 -48.56
CA ASP A 278 -5.95 8.68 -47.30
C ASP A 278 -5.51 9.88 -46.45
N ALA A 279 -5.02 10.96 -47.08
CA ALA A 279 -4.68 12.21 -46.39
C ALA A 279 -5.92 12.85 -45.73
N GLU A 280 -7.04 12.90 -46.44
CA GLU A 280 -8.29 13.49 -45.94
C GLU A 280 -8.95 12.62 -44.87
N VAL A 281 -8.83 11.29 -44.96
CA VAL A 281 -9.27 10.33 -43.91
C VAL A 281 -8.46 10.52 -42.62
N LYS A 282 -7.15 10.77 -42.72
CA LYS A 282 -6.30 11.05 -41.56
C LYS A 282 -6.72 12.36 -40.85
N LEU A 283 -7.11 13.38 -41.63
CA LEU A 283 -7.64 14.62 -41.08
C LEU A 283 -9.02 14.41 -40.39
N LEU A 284 -9.90 13.59 -40.97
CA LEU A 284 -11.18 13.24 -40.33
C LEU A 284 -10.97 12.52 -38.98
N LEU A 285 -9.97 11.63 -38.90
CA LEU A 285 -9.63 10.93 -37.65
C LEU A 285 -9.10 11.91 -36.59
N ALA A 286 -8.27 12.89 -36.99
CA ALA A 286 -7.79 13.94 -36.09
C ALA A 286 -8.95 14.78 -35.53
N LEU A 287 -9.88 15.23 -36.38
CA LEU A 287 -11.04 16.02 -35.94
C LEU A 287 -11.95 15.25 -34.97
N LYS A 288 -12.09 13.92 -35.14
CA LYS A 288 -12.84 13.07 -34.20
C LYS A 288 -12.12 12.91 -32.85
N THR A 289 -10.79 12.85 -32.87
CA THR A 289 -9.97 12.86 -31.64
C THR A 289 -10.14 14.18 -30.91
N ASP A 290 -10.10 15.31 -31.61
CA ASP A 290 -10.35 16.63 -31.01
C ASP A 290 -11.75 16.72 -30.40
N TYR A 291 -12.76 16.12 -31.04
CA TYR A 291 -14.12 16.06 -30.49
C TYR A 291 -14.17 15.25 -29.19
N LYS A 292 -13.48 14.10 -29.15
CA LYS A 292 -13.36 13.28 -27.94
C LYS A 292 -12.63 14.01 -26.82
N SER A 293 -11.56 14.73 -27.14
CA SER A 293 -10.81 15.53 -26.18
C SER A 293 -11.64 16.70 -25.64
N LEU A 294 -12.44 17.35 -26.49
CA LEU A 294 -13.23 18.54 -26.13
C LEU A 294 -14.51 18.19 -25.35
N THR A 295 -15.15 17.06 -25.65
CA THR A 295 -16.47 16.68 -25.09
C THR A 295 -16.42 15.49 -24.14
N GLY A 296 -15.29 14.78 -24.07
CA GLY A 296 -15.17 13.50 -23.37
C GLY A 296 -15.91 12.33 -24.04
N GLN A 297 -16.56 12.56 -25.19
CA GLN A 297 -17.39 11.56 -25.88
C GLN A 297 -16.86 11.21 -27.26
N GLU A 298 -16.95 9.94 -27.66
CA GLU A 298 -16.62 9.55 -29.03
C GLU A 298 -17.68 10.04 -30.02
N TRP A 299 -17.23 10.65 -31.11
CA TRP A 299 -18.12 11.13 -32.17
C TRP A 299 -18.83 9.96 -32.88
N LYS A 300 -20.15 10.05 -33.01
CA LYS A 300 -20.98 9.15 -33.82
C LYS A 300 -21.73 9.91 -34.92
N PRO A 301 -22.02 9.31 -36.08
CA PRO A 301 -22.85 9.95 -37.10
C PRO A 301 -24.21 10.39 -36.52
N GLY A 302 -24.56 11.67 -36.68
CA GLY A 302 -25.79 12.26 -36.12
C GLY A 302 -25.66 12.91 -34.74
N THR A 303 -24.43 13.08 -34.22
CA THR A 303 -24.18 13.79 -32.95
C THR A 303 -24.45 15.29 -33.10
N VAL A 304 -25.19 15.89 -32.15
CA VAL A 304 -25.47 17.33 -32.04
C VAL A 304 -24.91 17.87 -30.73
N ALA A 305 -24.50 19.16 -30.68
CA ALA A 305 -23.93 19.72 -29.45
C ALA A 305 -24.97 19.80 -28.32
N PRO A 306 -24.54 19.70 -27.04
CA PRO A 306 -25.41 19.91 -25.89
C PRO A 306 -25.96 21.35 -25.87
N ALA A 307 -27.25 21.52 -25.57
CA ALA A 307 -27.84 22.84 -25.41
C ALA A 307 -27.30 23.54 -24.13
N PRO A 308 -27.07 24.87 -24.17
CA PRO A 308 -26.51 25.61 -23.04
C PRO A 308 -27.50 25.67 -21.86
N THR A 309 -27.07 25.21 -20.69
CA THR A 309 -27.82 25.35 -19.44
C THR A 309 -27.63 26.77 -18.90
N THR A 310 -28.67 27.60 -18.95
CA THR A 310 -28.70 28.90 -18.25
C THR A 310 -28.80 28.67 -16.75
N VAL A 311 -27.90 29.32 -15.99
CA VAL A 311 -27.96 29.41 -14.53
C VAL A 311 -29.10 30.38 -14.18
N ALA A 312 -30.21 29.87 -13.64
CA ALA A 312 -31.25 30.67 -13.03
C ALA A 312 -31.18 30.51 -11.51
N VAL A 313 -31.09 31.67 -10.84
CA VAL A 313 -31.25 31.87 -9.41
C VAL A 313 -32.61 31.29 -9.00
N VAL A 314 -32.63 30.36 -8.05
CA VAL A 314 -33.87 29.87 -7.44
C VAL A 314 -34.07 30.57 -6.10
N ASP A 315 -34.96 31.56 -6.17
CA ASP A 315 -35.72 32.09 -5.05
C ASP A 315 -36.66 31.01 -4.51
N LEU A 316 -36.61 30.73 -3.21
CA LEU A 316 -37.43 29.72 -2.55
C LEU A 316 -38.71 30.36 -2.02
N THR A 317 -39.67 30.55 -2.92
CA THR A 317 -41.10 30.56 -2.57
C THR A 317 -41.81 29.47 -3.36
N GLY A 318 -42.62 28.66 -2.65
CA GLY A 318 -42.99 27.31 -3.07
C GLY A 318 -43.89 27.16 -4.30
N GLY A 319 -43.85 25.96 -4.88
CA GLY A 319 -44.78 25.48 -5.91
C GLY A 319 -44.62 23.96 -6.12
N ASP A 320 -45.74 23.26 -6.04
CA ASP A 320 -45.97 21.81 -6.09
C ASP A 320 -45.43 21.10 -7.36
N SER A 321 -44.66 20.01 -7.24
CA SER A 321 -44.07 19.29 -8.39
C SER A 321 -44.35 17.76 -8.41
N GLY A 322 -45.28 17.27 -7.60
CA GLY A 322 -45.66 15.85 -7.59
C GLY A 322 -46.61 15.43 -8.74
N SER A 323 -47.26 16.41 -9.37
CA SER A 323 -48.30 16.22 -10.40
C SER A 323 -47.74 15.86 -11.79
N ASP A 324 -46.56 16.35 -12.15
CA ASP A 324 -46.17 16.46 -13.56
C ASP A 324 -45.47 15.19 -14.10
N VAL A 325 -44.69 14.49 -13.25
CA VAL A 325 -43.97 13.27 -13.67
C VAL A 325 -44.93 12.11 -13.96
N GLY A 326 -45.98 11.95 -13.15
CA GLY A 326 -46.99 10.89 -13.34
C GLY A 326 -47.83 11.08 -14.62
N SER A 327 -48.14 12.33 -14.96
CA SER A 327 -48.83 12.69 -16.21
C SER A 327 -47.98 12.34 -17.43
N VAL A 328 -46.69 12.67 -17.41
CA VAL A 328 -45.76 12.37 -18.50
C VAL A 328 -45.54 10.87 -18.67
N LEU A 329 -45.41 10.10 -17.57
CA LEU A 329 -45.32 8.63 -17.63
C LEU A 329 -46.53 7.99 -18.32
N SER A 330 -47.74 8.46 -18.00
CA SER A 330 -48.98 7.96 -18.62
C SER A 330 -49.03 8.26 -20.12
N LYS A 331 -48.58 9.45 -20.54
CA LYS A 331 -48.47 9.83 -21.95
C LYS A 331 -47.44 8.98 -22.71
N ILE A 332 -46.28 8.69 -22.09
CA ILE A 332 -45.25 7.82 -22.68
C ILE A 332 -45.81 6.41 -22.93
N GLN A 333 -46.55 5.87 -21.98
CA GLN A 333 -47.15 4.55 -22.11
C GLN A 333 -48.20 4.51 -23.23
N ALA A 334 -49.14 5.46 -23.25
CA ALA A 334 -50.15 5.57 -24.30
C ALA A 334 -49.54 5.73 -25.71
N GLN A 335 -48.50 6.56 -25.82
CA GLN A 335 -47.80 6.79 -27.09
C GLN A 335 -47.01 5.55 -27.54
N GLY A 336 -46.40 4.81 -26.60
CA GLY A 336 -45.73 3.54 -26.88
C GLY A 336 -46.69 2.45 -27.36
N ASP A 337 -47.89 2.38 -26.78
CA ASP A 337 -48.94 1.44 -27.19
C ASP A 337 -49.48 1.79 -28.59
N LYS A 338 -49.67 3.08 -28.89
CA LYS A 338 -50.07 3.56 -30.22
C LYS A 338 -49.08 3.14 -31.31
N ILE A 339 -47.77 3.28 -31.07
CA ILE A 339 -46.73 2.83 -32.01
C ILE A 339 -46.75 1.31 -32.17
N ARG A 340 -46.93 0.56 -31.07
CA ARG A 340 -47.03 -0.91 -31.11
C ARG A 340 -48.22 -1.36 -31.97
N LYS A 341 -49.38 -0.69 -31.83
CA LYS A 341 -50.57 -0.91 -32.64
C LYS A 341 -50.31 -0.61 -34.12
N LEU A 342 -49.78 0.58 -34.46
CA LEU A 342 -49.47 0.96 -35.84
C LEU A 342 -48.46 0.01 -36.51
N LYS A 343 -47.47 -0.49 -35.75
CA LYS A 343 -46.54 -1.51 -36.25
C LYS A 343 -47.22 -2.87 -36.47
N SER A 344 -48.12 -3.28 -35.59
CA SER A 344 -48.89 -4.53 -35.75
C SER A 344 -49.84 -4.48 -36.95
N GLU A 345 -50.38 -3.31 -37.28
CA GLU A 345 -51.25 -3.05 -38.42
C GLU A 345 -50.48 -2.83 -39.73
N LYS A 346 -49.14 -2.95 -39.72
CA LYS A 346 -48.24 -2.72 -40.86
C LYS A 346 -48.43 -1.33 -41.51
N ALA A 347 -48.71 -0.31 -40.69
CA ALA A 347 -48.83 1.06 -41.16
C ALA A 347 -47.53 1.53 -41.86
N ALA A 348 -47.69 2.40 -42.86
CA ALA A 348 -46.55 2.90 -43.63
C ALA A 348 -45.58 3.69 -42.73
N LYS A 349 -44.29 3.63 -43.07
CA LYS A 349 -43.21 4.17 -42.23
C LYS A 349 -43.36 5.69 -41.97
N ASN A 350 -43.87 6.43 -42.95
CA ASN A 350 -44.19 7.85 -42.83
C ASN A 350 -45.31 8.17 -41.83
N VAL A 351 -46.12 7.18 -41.42
CA VAL A 351 -47.16 7.30 -40.38
C VAL A 351 -46.61 6.94 -39.00
N ILE A 352 -45.64 6.01 -38.93
CA ILE A 352 -45.03 5.56 -37.67
C ILE A 352 -43.96 6.54 -37.17
N ASP A 353 -43.15 7.09 -38.08
CA ASP A 353 -41.99 7.93 -37.73
C ASP A 353 -42.38 9.21 -36.93
N PRO A 354 -43.48 9.93 -37.23
CA PRO A 354 -43.93 11.06 -36.41
C PRO A 354 -44.31 10.66 -34.98
N GLU A 355 -44.94 9.50 -34.81
CA GLU A 355 -45.39 9.00 -33.51
C GLU A 355 -44.19 8.56 -32.65
N VAL A 356 -43.17 7.96 -33.27
CA VAL A 356 -41.89 7.63 -32.61
C VAL A 356 -41.15 8.90 -32.18
N LYS A 357 -41.18 9.97 -32.98
CA LYS A 357 -40.60 11.26 -32.62
C LYS A 357 -41.31 11.88 -31.42
N ALA A 358 -42.64 11.79 -31.36
CA ALA A 358 -43.42 12.24 -30.20
C ALA A 358 -43.12 11.42 -28.93
N LEU A 359 -42.91 10.10 -29.05
CA LEU A 359 -42.50 9.26 -27.91
C LEU A 359 -41.12 9.66 -27.37
N LEU A 360 -40.18 9.98 -28.25
CA LEU A 360 -38.83 10.42 -27.84
C LEU A 360 -38.88 11.80 -27.15
N ALA A 361 -39.74 12.71 -27.61
CA ALA A 361 -39.95 13.99 -26.95
C ALA A 361 -40.52 13.83 -25.52
N LEU A 362 -41.53 12.98 -25.34
CA LEU A 362 -42.10 12.70 -24.01
C LEU A 362 -41.08 12.06 -23.07
N LYS A 363 -40.20 11.19 -23.57
CA LYS A 363 -39.10 10.62 -22.75
C LYS A 363 -38.04 11.65 -22.36
N ALA A 364 -37.76 12.62 -23.23
CA ALA A 364 -36.87 13.73 -22.91
C ALA A 364 -37.51 14.66 -21.86
N GLU A 365 -38.82 14.89 -21.94
CA GLU A 365 -39.59 15.62 -20.92
C GLU A 365 -39.56 14.89 -19.57
N TYR A 366 -39.75 13.56 -19.56
CA TYR A 366 -39.58 12.76 -18.34
C TYR A 366 -38.17 12.87 -17.76
N LYS A 367 -37.12 12.86 -18.59
CA LYS A 367 -35.73 13.03 -18.13
C LYS A 367 -35.50 14.41 -17.53
N THR A 368 -36.10 15.44 -18.12
CA THR A 368 -36.01 16.81 -17.62
C THR A 368 -36.70 16.97 -16.27
N LEU A 369 -37.88 16.36 -16.11
CA LEU A 369 -38.67 16.45 -14.87
C LEU A 369 -38.19 15.53 -13.74
N SER A 370 -37.69 14.33 -14.06
CA SER A 370 -37.28 13.33 -13.07
C SER A 370 -35.76 13.26 -12.82
N GLY A 371 -34.96 13.91 -13.66
CA GLY A 371 -33.50 13.81 -13.67
C GLY A 371 -32.96 12.44 -14.12
N LYS A 372 -33.83 11.50 -14.54
CA LYS A 372 -33.48 10.12 -14.91
C LYS A 372 -33.96 9.77 -16.31
N ASP A 373 -33.18 8.98 -17.06
CA ASP A 373 -33.63 8.43 -18.34
C ASP A 373 -34.84 7.49 -18.12
N TRP A 374 -35.86 7.62 -18.98
CA TRP A 374 -37.05 6.77 -18.90
C TRP A 374 -36.70 5.31 -19.19
N THR A 375 -37.11 4.42 -18.29
CA THR A 375 -37.09 2.96 -18.48
C THR A 375 -38.52 2.41 -18.57
N PRO A 376 -38.74 1.25 -19.21
CA PRO A 376 -40.07 0.64 -19.34
C PRO A 376 -40.81 0.39 -18.01
N ASP A 377 -40.08 0.31 -16.89
CA ASP A 377 -40.61 0.02 -15.55
C ASP A 377 -40.78 1.28 -14.67
N ALA A 378 -40.57 2.47 -15.23
CA ALA A 378 -40.65 3.73 -14.48
C ALA A 378 -42.09 3.98 -13.94
N LYS A 379 -42.22 4.16 -12.62
CA LYS A 379 -43.47 4.51 -11.92
C LYS A 379 -43.29 5.81 -11.13
N ALA A 380 -44.36 6.57 -10.94
CA ALA A 380 -44.37 7.73 -10.04
C ALA A 380 -44.44 7.25 -8.58
N GLU A 381 -43.52 7.69 -7.72
CA GLU A 381 -43.57 7.43 -6.27
C GLU A 381 -44.46 8.48 -5.57
N PRO A 382 -45.34 8.09 -4.63
CA PRO A 382 -46.14 9.04 -3.85
C PRO A 382 -45.31 9.72 -2.75
N ALA A 383 -45.49 11.04 -2.59
CA ALA A 383 -44.84 11.85 -1.57
C ALA A 383 -45.44 11.58 -0.18
N VAL A 384 -44.60 11.22 0.80
CA VAL A 384 -44.95 11.18 2.23
C VAL A 384 -44.68 12.55 2.85
N VAL A 385 -45.74 13.24 3.26
CA VAL A 385 -45.70 14.50 4.01
C VAL A 385 -45.25 14.21 5.45
N LYS A 386 -44.09 14.72 5.86
CA LYS A 386 -43.73 14.88 7.28
C LYS A 386 -44.33 16.19 7.79
N LYS A 387 -45.01 16.14 8.94
CA LYS A 387 -45.44 17.29 9.73
C LYS A 387 -44.61 17.31 11.02
N GLU A 388 -43.84 18.38 11.24
CA GLU A 388 -43.30 18.78 12.55
C GLU A 388 -44.42 19.50 13.35
N ALA A 389 -44.52 19.59 14.68
CA ALA A 389 -43.62 19.36 15.82
C ALA A 389 -44.41 19.15 17.15
N SER A 390 -43.69 18.73 18.21
CA SER A 390 -43.89 19.04 19.67
C SER A 390 -44.73 18.06 20.55
N PRO A 391 -44.60 18.07 21.91
CA PRO A 391 -43.94 17.00 22.68
C PRO A 391 -44.81 16.31 23.78
N VAL A 392 -44.37 15.10 24.21
CA VAL A 392 -44.65 14.37 25.47
C VAL A 392 -46.09 13.98 25.84
N SER A 393 -46.31 12.67 26.06
CA SER A 393 -47.13 12.16 27.19
C SER A 393 -46.60 10.82 27.74
N MET A 394 -45.80 10.93 28.81
CA MET A 394 -45.76 10.13 30.04
C MET A 394 -46.02 8.60 29.96
N ALA A 395 -44.96 7.82 30.24
CA ALA A 395 -45.11 6.56 30.98
C ALA A 395 -45.76 6.88 32.34
N SER A 396 -46.72 6.06 32.79
CA SER A 396 -47.37 6.32 34.08
C SER A 396 -46.37 6.10 35.23
N PRO A 397 -46.30 6.99 36.25
CA PRO A 397 -45.46 6.78 37.44
C PRO A 397 -45.69 5.42 38.11
N ALA A 398 -46.93 4.91 38.02
CA ALA A 398 -47.32 3.63 38.57
C ALA A 398 -46.63 2.43 37.87
N GLN A 399 -46.25 2.54 36.60
CA GLN A 399 -45.55 1.46 35.89
C GLN A 399 -44.08 1.37 36.34
N ASP A 400 -43.43 2.51 36.52
CA ASP A 400 -42.03 2.58 36.92
C ASP A 400 -41.86 2.18 38.39
N GLU A 401 -42.74 2.64 39.28
CA GLU A 401 -42.77 2.21 40.69
C GLU A 401 -42.98 0.69 40.81
N LEU A 402 -43.96 0.15 40.08
CA LEU A 402 -44.26 -1.28 40.14
C LEU A 402 -43.13 -2.13 39.53
N THR A 403 -42.41 -1.61 38.52
CA THR A 403 -41.21 -2.25 37.98
C THR A 403 -40.09 -2.30 39.01
N GLN A 404 -39.87 -1.21 39.75
CA GLN A 404 -38.87 -1.17 40.82
C GLN A 404 -39.24 -2.13 41.96
N GLU A 405 -40.51 -2.17 42.38
CA GLU A 405 -40.98 -3.09 43.41
C GLU A 405 -40.81 -4.56 43.01
N ILE A 406 -41.14 -4.91 41.76
CA ILE A 406 -40.97 -6.29 41.24
C ILE A 406 -39.50 -6.69 41.21
N ASN A 407 -38.62 -5.79 40.79
CA ASN A 407 -37.17 -6.06 40.76
C ASN A 407 -36.59 -6.19 42.18
N ALA A 408 -36.98 -5.30 43.10
CA ALA A 408 -36.56 -5.37 44.51
C ALA A 408 -37.06 -6.63 45.21
N GLN A 409 -38.32 -7.01 44.97
CA GLN A 409 -38.89 -8.25 45.50
C GLN A 409 -38.25 -9.49 44.86
N GLY A 410 -37.90 -9.43 43.57
CA GLY A 410 -37.13 -10.46 42.88
C GLY A 410 -35.73 -10.64 43.48
N GLN A 411 -35.11 -9.56 43.95
CA GLN A 411 -33.84 -9.62 44.66
C GLN A 411 -33.98 -10.29 46.03
N LYS A 412 -35.01 -9.96 46.82
CA LYS A 412 -35.28 -10.64 48.10
C LYS A 412 -35.47 -12.15 47.93
N VAL A 413 -36.15 -12.59 46.86
CA VAL A 413 -36.28 -14.02 46.54
C VAL A 413 -34.93 -14.65 46.18
N ARG A 414 -34.08 -13.94 45.43
CA ARG A 414 -32.72 -14.41 45.11
C ARG A 414 -31.84 -14.50 46.34
N ASP A 415 -31.89 -13.51 47.22
CA ASP A 415 -31.12 -13.47 48.47
C ASP A 415 -31.60 -14.53 49.45
N ALA A 416 -32.92 -14.73 49.60
CA ALA A 416 -33.47 -15.80 50.44
C ALA A 416 -33.05 -17.19 49.93
N LYS A 417 -33.00 -17.40 48.61
CA LYS A 417 -32.50 -18.64 48.01
C LYS A 417 -30.97 -18.79 48.14
N GLY A 418 -30.22 -17.70 47.97
CA GLY A 418 -28.77 -17.68 48.14
C GLY A 418 -28.33 -17.97 49.57
N ASN A 419 -29.06 -17.42 50.54
CA ASN A 419 -28.83 -17.59 51.97
C ASN A 419 -29.42 -18.89 52.55
N LYS A 420 -30.00 -19.75 51.70
CA LYS A 420 -30.65 -21.02 52.09
C LYS A 420 -31.69 -20.85 53.21
N ALA A 421 -32.50 -19.80 53.12
CA ALA A 421 -33.59 -19.57 54.07
C ALA A 421 -34.60 -20.74 54.07
N ALA A 422 -35.36 -20.87 55.15
CA ALA A 422 -36.41 -21.89 55.26
C ALA A 422 -37.40 -21.77 54.08
N LYS A 423 -37.90 -22.92 53.61
CA LYS A 423 -38.70 -23.01 52.39
C LYS A 423 -39.95 -22.13 52.48
N GLU A 424 -40.54 -22.04 53.67
CA GLU A 424 -41.72 -21.26 53.98
C GLU A 424 -41.47 -19.76 53.78
N VAL A 425 -40.25 -19.29 54.06
CA VAL A 425 -39.84 -17.89 53.85
C VAL A 425 -39.64 -17.60 52.36
N ILE A 426 -39.01 -18.52 51.63
CA ILE A 426 -38.81 -18.39 50.18
C ILE A 426 -40.17 -18.38 49.47
N ASP A 427 -41.07 -19.29 49.85
CA ASP A 427 -42.40 -19.41 49.25
C ASP A 427 -43.26 -18.17 49.54
N ALA A 428 -43.16 -17.58 50.74
CA ALA A 428 -43.82 -16.32 51.07
C ALA A 428 -43.32 -15.13 50.23
N GLU A 429 -42.01 -15.02 50.01
CA GLU A 429 -41.44 -13.94 49.19
C GLU A 429 -41.72 -14.13 47.69
N VAL A 430 -41.81 -15.39 47.22
CA VAL A 430 -42.24 -15.73 45.85
C VAL A 430 -43.71 -15.40 45.63
N ALA A 431 -44.58 -15.66 46.61
CA ALA A 431 -46.00 -15.30 46.53
C ALA A 431 -46.18 -13.78 46.38
N LYS A 432 -45.43 -12.97 47.13
CA LYS A 432 -45.42 -11.50 46.99
C LYS A 432 -44.94 -11.06 45.59
N LEU A 433 -43.88 -11.69 45.08
CA LEU A 433 -43.37 -11.40 43.74
C LEU A 433 -44.40 -11.70 42.64
N LEU A 434 -45.13 -12.81 42.76
CA LEU A 434 -46.19 -13.18 41.82
C LEU A 434 -47.38 -12.21 41.89
N ALA A 435 -47.76 -11.76 43.08
CA ALA A 435 -48.82 -10.75 43.24
C ALA A 435 -48.44 -9.40 42.60
N LEU A 436 -47.19 -8.95 42.76
CA LEU A 436 -46.71 -7.72 42.12
C LEU A 436 -46.68 -7.85 40.59
N LYS A 437 -46.24 -8.99 40.06
CA LYS A 437 -46.26 -9.25 38.60
C LYS A 437 -47.68 -9.34 38.04
N ALA A 438 -48.64 -9.85 38.81
CA ALA A 438 -50.05 -9.83 38.42
C ALA A 438 -50.60 -8.41 38.35
N LYS A 439 -50.29 -7.55 39.34
CA LYS A 439 -50.63 -6.11 39.29
C LYS A 439 -49.98 -5.40 38.10
N TYR A 440 -48.75 -5.77 37.73
CA TYR A 440 -48.08 -5.20 36.56
C TYR A 440 -48.80 -5.54 35.28
N LYS A 441 -49.28 -6.78 35.15
CA LYS A 441 -50.10 -7.20 34.02
C LYS A 441 -51.44 -6.47 33.99
N GLU A 442 -52.06 -6.26 35.15
CA GLU A 442 -53.33 -5.53 35.26
C GLU A 442 -53.19 -4.05 34.86
N VAL A 443 -52.11 -3.38 35.28
CA VAL A 443 -51.87 -1.95 35.01
C VAL A 443 -51.34 -1.70 33.59
N THR A 444 -50.46 -2.57 33.09
CA THR A 444 -49.77 -2.35 31.79
C THR A 444 -50.36 -3.14 30.63
N GLY A 445 -51.26 -4.09 30.90
CA GLY A 445 -51.81 -5.01 29.91
C GLY A 445 -50.80 -6.05 29.39
N THR A 446 -49.58 -6.10 29.93
CA THR A 446 -48.50 -6.99 29.47
C THR A 446 -47.83 -7.72 30.62
N ASP A 447 -47.40 -8.96 30.41
CA ASP A 447 -46.68 -9.73 31.42
C ASP A 447 -45.31 -9.08 31.73
N PHE A 448 -44.90 -9.08 33.01
CA PHE A 448 -43.61 -8.52 33.40
C PHE A 448 -42.44 -9.28 32.73
N PRO A 449 -41.55 -8.61 31.98
CA PRO A 449 -40.51 -9.26 31.19
C PRO A 449 -39.54 -10.03 32.10
N VAL A 450 -39.39 -11.34 31.85
CA VAL A 450 -38.49 -12.21 32.62
C VAL A 450 -37.12 -12.29 31.94
N ALA A 451 -36.08 -11.83 32.64
CA ALA A 451 -34.70 -12.04 32.20
C ALA A 451 -34.30 -13.53 32.33
N GLY A 452 -34.29 -14.23 31.18
CA GLY A 452 -33.45 -15.38 30.86
C GLY A 452 -33.38 -16.57 31.84
N ARG A 453 -34.22 -17.60 31.63
CA ARG A 453 -33.78 -19.01 31.63
C ARG A 453 -34.81 -19.90 30.92
N GLY A 454 -34.40 -20.52 29.83
CA GLY A 454 -35.21 -21.45 29.03
C GLY A 454 -35.59 -22.71 29.80
N GLY A 455 -36.83 -23.14 29.59
CA GLY A 455 -37.39 -24.37 30.16
C GLY A 455 -36.97 -25.63 29.39
N GLY A 456 -36.86 -26.72 30.15
CA GLY A 456 -37.14 -28.07 29.69
C GLY A 456 -38.15 -28.67 30.66
N GLY A 457 -39.30 -29.12 30.16
CA GLY A 457 -40.38 -29.71 30.95
C GLY A 457 -40.77 -31.10 30.42
N GLY A 458 -41.23 -31.95 31.36
CA GLY A 458 -41.81 -33.29 31.17
C GLY A 458 -41.00 -34.34 31.93
N GLY A 459 -41.46 -35.06 32.95
CA GLY A 459 -42.81 -35.38 33.43
C GLY A 459 -43.01 -36.90 33.34
N GLY A 460 -42.92 -37.64 34.46
CA GLY A 460 -43.28 -39.07 34.51
C GLY A 460 -42.72 -39.89 35.69
N GLY A 461 -43.50 -39.94 36.80
CA GLY A 461 -43.79 -41.13 37.64
C GLY A 461 -42.68 -41.98 38.30
N GLY A 462 -42.78 -42.12 39.64
CA GLY A 462 -42.54 -43.42 40.31
C GLY A 462 -41.50 -43.48 41.45
N SER A 463 -42.00 -43.39 42.68
CA SER A 463 -41.65 -44.26 43.83
C SER A 463 -40.29 -44.13 44.56
N ALA A 464 -40.40 -43.55 45.76
CA ALA A 464 -39.99 -44.08 47.08
C ALA A 464 -38.51 -44.33 47.48
N LYS A 465 -38.12 -43.53 48.50
CA LYS A 465 -37.46 -43.87 49.79
C LYS A 465 -35.96 -44.27 49.88
N LYS A 466 -35.31 -43.46 50.74
CA LYS A 466 -34.30 -43.75 51.80
C LYS A 466 -32.80 -43.80 51.47
N ALA A 467 -32.08 -42.90 52.16
CA ALA A 467 -30.64 -42.88 52.49
C ALA A 467 -30.28 -43.94 53.57
N PRO A 468 -29.08 -43.97 54.20
CA PRO A 468 -27.70 -43.49 53.87
C PRO A 468 -26.68 -44.68 53.96
N LYS A 469 -25.35 -44.57 53.76
CA LYS A 469 -24.34 -44.18 54.78
C LYS A 469 -22.90 -44.47 54.27
N GLU A 470 -21.96 -43.69 54.80
CA GLU A 470 -20.49 -43.75 54.70
C GLU A 470 -19.86 -45.01 55.31
N ALA A 471 -18.64 -45.39 54.87
CA ALA A 471 -17.44 -45.41 55.74
C ALA A 471 -16.13 -45.78 54.99
N GLN A 472 -15.06 -45.13 55.46
CA GLN A 472 -13.62 -45.10 55.13
C GLN A 472 -12.82 -46.41 55.48
N PRO A 473 -11.46 -46.44 55.60
CA PRO A 473 -10.37 -46.29 54.59
C PRO A 473 -9.12 -47.25 54.77
N LYS A 474 -8.13 -47.10 53.85
CA LYS A 474 -6.64 -47.34 53.96
C LYS A 474 -6.06 -48.79 53.86
N PRO A 475 -4.74 -49.01 53.54
CA PRO A 475 -3.66 -48.14 52.98
C PRO A 475 -2.76 -48.77 51.86
N ALA A 476 -1.74 -47.99 51.41
CA ALA A 476 -0.84 -48.05 50.22
C ALA A 476 0.34 -49.08 50.19
N LYS A 477 0.88 -49.49 49.03
CA LYS A 477 2.08 -48.99 48.23
C LYS A 477 2.52 -50.11 47.21
N PRO A 478 3.50 -50.00 46.27
CA PRO A 478 4.11 -48.88 45.50
C PRO A 478 4.35 -49.12 43.96
N VAL A 479 4.64 -48.01 43.23
CA VAL A 479 5.29 -47.70 41.91
C VAL A 479 5.91 -48.79 40.98
N LYS A 480 5.57 -48.81 39.65
CA LYS A 480 6.45 -48.56 38.45
C LYS A 480 5.87 -48.97 37.05
N LYS A 481 5.96 -48.02 36.10
CA LYS A 481 6.10 -48.00 34.61
C LYS A 481 5.61 -49.12 33.65
N GLU A 482 4.72 -48.71 32.72
CA GLU A 482 4.51 -48.99 31.26
C GLU A 482 4.37 -50.43 30.71
N PRO A 483 3.72 -50.73 29.54
CA PRO A 483 2.97 -49.90 28.57
C PRO A 483 1.58 -50.46 28.09
N ALA A 484 0.84 -49.62 27.34
CA ALA A 484 -0.19 -49.87 26.29
C ALA A 484 -1.22 -51.03 26.38
N ALA A 485 -2.52 -50.67 26.40
CA ALA A 485 -3.56 -51.02 25.40
C ALA A 485 -5.00 -50.86 25.97
N ASP A 486 -5.92 -50.47 25.10
CA ASP A 486 -7.32 -50.07 25.29
C ASP A 486 -8.23 -50.97 26.16
N ALA A 487 -9.17 -50.31 26.87
CA ALA A 487 -10.60 -50.64 26.83
C ALA A 487 -11.49 -49.56 27.49
N SER A 488 -12.18 -48.78 26.65
CA SER A 488 -13.58 -48.33 26.75
C SER A 488 -14.16 -47.82 28.09
N GLY A 489 -14.42 -46.52 28.15
CA GLY A 489 -15.37 -45.89 29.07
C GLY A 489 -15.98 -44.63 28.44
N ALA A 490 -17.25 -44.73 28.03
CA ALA A 490 -18.16 -43.73 27.47
C ALA A 490 -17.70 -42.25 27.51
N VAL A 491 -17.11 -41.78 26.41
CA VAL A 491 -16.90 -40.37 26.12
C VAL A 491 -18.25 -39.75 25.79
N LYS A 492 -18.77 -38.87 26.66
CA LYS A 492 -19.76 -37.86 26.23
C LYS A 492 -19.12 -37.12 25.05
N LYS A 493 -19.75 -37.18 23.86
CA LYS A 493 -19.32 -36.42 22.67
C LYS A 493 -19.31 -34.93 23.00
N GLN A 494 -18.20 -34.45 23.54
CA GLN A 494 -17.89 -33.04 23.65
C GLN A 494 -17.50 -32.59 22.24
N THR A 495 -18.35 -31.80 21.61
CA THR A 495 -18.03 -31.19 20.33
C THR A 495 -16.80 -30.29 20.53
N ARG A 496 -15.63 -30.70 20.01
CA ARG A 496 -14.34 -29.95 20.03
C ARG A 496 -14.37 -28.61 19.25
N LEU A 497 -15.55 -28.08 18.94
CA LEU A 497 -15.73 -26.84 18.17
C LEU A 497 -15.61 -25.56 19.01
N GLY A 498 -15.79 -25.65 20.34
CA GLY A 498 -15.63 -24.48 21.21
C GLY A 498 -14.18 -24.01 21.32
N LEU A 499 -13.97 -22.72 21.50
CA LEU A 499 -12.68 -22.17 21.94
C LEU A 499 -12.49 -22.48 23.43
N GLU A 500 -11.29 -22.90 23.81
CA GLU A 500 -10.94 -23.26 25.18
C GLU A 500 -10.25 -22.09 25.90
N ALA A 501 -9.47 -21.30 25.16
CA ALA A 501 -8.87 -20.06 25.64
C ALA A 501 -9.82 -18.88 25.41
N THR A 502 -9.80 -17.93 26.35
CA THR A 502 -10.48 -16.64 26.25
C THR A 502 -9.48 -15.59 25.74
N LYS A 503 -10.00 -14.62 24.98
CA LYS A 503 -9.23 -13.52 24.38
C LYS A 503 -8.53 -12.67 25.44
N GLU A 504 -9.17 -12.51 26.60
CA GLU A 504 -8.72 -11.66 27.69
C GLU A 504 -7.62 -12.33 28.54
N ASP A 505 -7.70 -13.64 28.77
CA ASP A 505 -6.81 -14.35 29.69
C ASP A 505 -5.58 -14.95 28.98
N ASN A 506 -5.73 -15.47 27.76
CA ASN A 506 -4.64 -16.09 27.01
C ASN A 506 -4.75 -15.76 25.51
N LEU A 507 -4.35 -14.53 25.17
CA LEU A 507 -4.42 -14.01 23.81
C LEU A 507 -3.67 -14.87 22.77
N PRO A 508 -2.42 -15.34 23.01
CA PRO A 508 -1.72 -16.16 22.03
C PRO A 508 -2.43 -17.48 21.71
N ASP A 509 -2.88 -18.22 22.74
CA ASP A 509 -3.59 -19.48 22.53
C ASP A 509 -4.98 -19.25 21.92
N TRP A 510 -5.72 -18.24 22.39
CA TRP A 510 -6.99 -17.85 21.78
C TRP A 510 -6.82 -17.54 20.30
N TYR A 511 -5.82 -16.74 19.92
CA TYR A 511 -5.58 -16.38 18.52
C TYR A 511 -5.26 -17.62 17.68
N SER A 512 -4.41 -18.50 18.18
CA SER A 512 -4.09 -19.78 17.54
C SER A 512 -5.33 -20.66 17.34
N GLN A 513 -6.19 -20.77 18.35
CA GLN A 513 -7.43 -21.53 18.27
C GLN A 513 -8.42 -20.91 17.27
N VAL A 514 -8.59 -19.59 17.26
CA VAL A 514 -9.51 -18.89 16.34
C VAL A 514 -9.12 -19.13 14.88
N ILE A 515 -7.83 -18.96 14.54
CA ILE A 515 -7.39 -19.07 13.14
C ILE A 515 -7.32 -20.51 12.64
N THR A 516 -7.08 -21.49 13.52
CA THR A 516 -7.06 -22.91 13.15
C THR A 516 -8.47 -23.52 13.13
N LYS A 517 -9.24 -23.37 14.21
CA LYS A 517 -10.62 -23.88 14.31
C LYS A 517 -11.58 -23.14 13.37
N GLY A 518 -11.31 -21.86 13.06
CA GLY A 518 -12.00 -21.09 12.02
C GLY A 518 -11.60 -21.46 10.58
N GLU A 519 -10.61 -22.35 10.41
CA GLU A 519 -10.08 -22.82 9.13
C GLU A 519 -9.48 -21.71 8.26
N MET A 520 -8.86 -20.71 8.88
CA MET A 520 -8.17 -19.61 8.21
C MET A 520 -6.80 -20.04 7.72
N ILE A 521 -6.07 -20.79 8.54
CA ILE A 521 -4.70 -21.23 8.25
C ILE A 521 -4.49 -22.71 8.56
N GLU A 522 -3.39 -23.25 8.05
CA GLU A 522 -2.75 -24.45 8.58
C GLU A 522 -1.28 -24.13 8.91
N TYR A 523 -0.77 -24.70 10.00
CA TYR A 523 0.65 -24.57 10.34
C TYR A 523 1.50 -25.38 9.35
N TYR A 524 2.62 -24.79 8.92
CA TYR A 524 3.54 -25.43 7.99
C TYR A 524 4.79 -25.94 8.72
N ASP A 525 5.51 -26.88 8.12
CA ASP A 525 6.72 -27.48 8.68
C ASP A 525 7.92 -26.52 8.67
N VAL A 526 7.89 -25.48 7.82
CA VAL A 526 8.83 -24.35 7.86
C VAL A 526 8.34 -23.27 8.82
N SER A 527 9.10 -23.05 9.90
CA SER A 527 8.81 -22.02 10.90
C SER A 527 8.63 -20.63 10.27
N GLY A 528 7.54 -19.96 10.64
CA GLY A 528 7.20 -18.61 10.17
C GLY A 528 6.49 -18.58 8.80
N CYS A 529 6.24 -19.74 8.20
CA CYS A 529 5.41 -19.92 7.01
C CYS A 529 4.08 -20.59 7.39
N TYR A 530 2.99 -20.21 6.71
CA TYR A 530 1.65 -20.69 7.02
C TYR A 530 0.86 -20.89 5.73
N ILE A 531 0.05 -21.94 5.67
CA ILE A 531 -0.85 -22.17 4.54
C ILE A 531 -2.07 -21.28 4.72
N LEU A 532 -2.32 -20.38 3.77
CA LEU A 532 -3.56 -19.59 3.75
C LEU A 532 -4.68 -20.42 3.12
N ARG A 533 -5.58 -20.96 3.96
CA ARG A 533 -6.75 -21.73 3.50
C ARG A 533 -7.75 -20.82 2.80
N HIS A 534 -8.74 -21.42 2.12
CA HIS A 534 -9.76 -20.70 1.36
C HIS A 534 -10.42 -19.53 2.14
N TRP A 535 -10.71 -19.73 3.43
CA TRP A 535 -11.40 -18.75 4.26
C TRP A 535 -10.60 -17.43 4.40
N SER A 536 -9.29 -17.52 4.65
CA SER A 536 -8.43 -16.34 4.75
C SER A 536 -8.06 -15.77 3.38
N PHE A 537 -7.81 -16.64 2.40
CA PHE A 537 -7.46 -16.20 1.05
C PHE A 537 -8.62 -15.49 0.35
N ALA A 538 -9.87 -15.82 0.67
CA ALA A 538 -11.03 -15.09 0.16
C ALA A 538 -11.09 -13.64 0.66
N ILE A 539 -10.69 -13.39 1.91
CA ILE A 539 -10.56 -12.02 2.46
C ILE A 539 -9.46 -11.27 1.71
N TRP A 540 -8.29 -11.90 1.53
CA TRP A 540 -7.21 -11.29 0.75
C TRP A 540 -7.63 -10.97 -0.69
N LYS A 541 -8.39 -11.87 -1.32
CA LYS A 541 -8.96 -11.67 -2.66
C LYS A 541 -9.93 -10.49 -2.69
N ALA A 542 -10.76 -10.30 -1.67
CA ALA A 542 -11.66 -9.15 -1.56
C ALA A 542 -10.88 -7.83 -1.47
N ILE A 543 -9.85 -7.78 -0.60
CA ILE A 543 -8.94 -6.63 -0.48
C ILE A 543 -8.25 -6.36 -1.83
N LYS A 544 -7.67 -7.39 -2.47
CA LYS A 544 -7.05 -7.27 -3.79
C LYS A 544 -8.01 -6.68 -4.79
N THR A 545 -9.19 -7.28 -4.95
CA THR A 545 -10.15 -6.90 -5.98
C THR A 545 -10.59 -5.44 -5.82
N TRP A 546 -10.86 -5.00 -4.60
CA TRP A 546 -11.26 -3.62 -4.34
C TRP A 546 -10.11 -2.64 -4.56
N PHE A 547 -8.94 -2.89 -3.96
CA PHE A 547 -7.82 -1.96 -4.03
C PHE A 547 -7.25 -1.84 -5.46
N ASP A 548 -7.20 -2.96 -6.20
CA ASP A 548 -6.75 -3.00 -7.59
C ASP A 548 -7.68 -2.19 -8.51
N ALA A 549 -9.00 -2.23 -8.26
CA ALA A 549 -9.97 -1.40 -8.98
C ALA A 549 -9.74 0.09 -8.71
N GLU A 550 -9.48 0.49 -7.47
CA GLU A 550 -9.25 1.89 -7.10
C GLU A 550 -7.96 2.45 -7.72
N ILE A 551 -6.83 1.75 -7.60
CA ILE A 551 -5.56 2.21 -8.20
C ILE A 551 -5.61 2.17 -9.74
N THR A 552 -6.39 1.25 -10.34
CA THR A 552 -6.63 1.24 -11.79
C THR A 552 -7.38 2.49 -12.24
N ARG A 553 -8.35 2.97 -11.46
CA ARG A 553 -9.05 4.24 -11.73
C ARG A 553 -8.11 5.45 -11.63
N MET A 554 -7.09 5.39 -10.78
CA MET A 554 -6.02 6.40 -10.72
C MET A 554 -5.07 6.34 -11.92
N GLY A 555 -5.09 5.26 -12.71
CA GLY A 555 -4.20 5.05 -13.87
C GLY A 555 -2.98 4.18 -13.59
N VAL A 556 -2.87 3.60 -12.39
CA VAL A 556 -1.81 2.64 -12.04
C VAL A 556 -1.99 1.35 -12.82
N LYS A 557 -0.88 0.78 -13.32
CA LYS A 557 -0.89 -0.43 -14.14
C LYS A 557 -0.26 -1.59 -13.39
N GLU A 558 -0.94 -2.73 -13.35
CA GLU A 558 -0.40 -3.97 -12.79
C GLU A 558 0.74 -4.51 -13.67
N CYS A 559 1.79 -5.00 -13.05
CA CYS A 559 2.96 -5.62 -13.67
C CYS A 559 3.49 -6.76 -12.78
N TYR A 560 4.56 -7.42 -13.22
CA TYR A 560 5.23 -8.43 -12.41
C TYR A 560 6.73 -8.45 -12.67
N PHE A 561 7.52 -8.24 -11.62
CA PHE A 561 8.98 -8.38 -11.66
C PHE A 561 9.44 -9.71 -11.05
N PRO A 562 10.59 -10.26 -11.49
CA PRO A 562 11.14 -11.50 -10.96
C PRO A 562 11.38 -11.46 -9.46
N ILE A 563 11.26 -12.63 -8.81
CA ILE A 563 11.51 -12.78 -7.38
C ILE A 563 12.99 -12.69 -7.01
N PHE A 564 13.89 -13.06 -7.92
CA PHE A 564 15.32 -13.13 -7.65
C PHE A 564 16.02 -11.80 -7.92
N VAL A 565 16.89 -11.39 -7.00
CA VAL A 565 17.77 -10.24 -7.13
C VAL A 565 19.23 -10.68 -7.06
N SER A 566 20.06 -10.20 -7.98
CA SER A 566 21.50 -10.48 -7.95
C SER A 566 22.17 -9.81 -6.74
N LYS A 567 23.20 -10.45 -6.19
CA LYS A 567 23.99 -9.86 -5.10
C LYS A 567 24.54 -8.48 -5.44
N ALA A 568 25.04 -8.30 -6.66
CA ALA A 568 25.63 -7.04 -7.10
C ALA A 568 24.63 -5.87 -7.12
N VAL A 569 23.38 -6.13 -7.51
CA VAL A 569 22.34 -5.10 -7.58
C VAL A 569 21.81 -4.79 -6.18
N LEU A 570 21.60 -5.82 -5.36
CA LEU A 570 21.22 -5.64 -3.96
C LEU A 570 22.29 -4.78 -3.25
N GLU A 571 23.57 -5.14 -3.35
CA GLU A 571 24.66 -4.40 -2.70
C GLU A 571 24.86 -2.94 -3.15
N LYS A 572 24.22 -2.46 -4.23
CA LYS A 572 24.24 -1.02 -4.57
C LYS A 572 23.52 -0.17 -3.53
N GLU A 573 22.55 -0.76 -2.83
CA GLU A 573 21.73 -0.11 -1.81
C GLU A 573 22.27 -0.36 -0.39
N LYS A 574 23.60 -0.55 -0.24
CA LYS A 574 24.27 -0.91 1.03
C LYS A 574 23.88 -0.03 2.23
N THR A 575 23.59 1.25 2.02
CA THR A 575 23.16 2.17 3.08
C THR A 575 21.74 1.94 3.56
N HIS A 576 20.84 1.40 2.73
CA HIS A 576 19.45 1.08 3.13
C HIS A 576 19.28 -0.42 3.44
N ILE A 577 20.12 -1.29 2.88
CA ILE A 577 20.11 -2.74 3.17
C ILE A 577 20.81 -3.08 4.48
N ALA A 578 21.60 -2.19 5.09
CA ALA A 578 22.24 -2.49 6.37
C ALA A 578 21.24 -3.03 7.42
N ASP A 579 20.00 -2.55 7.38
CA ASP A 579 18.91 -3.00 8.24
C ASP A 579 18.25 -4.31 7.76
N PHE A 580 18.23 -4.59 6.45
CA PHE A 580 17.63 -5.81 5.86
C PHE A 580 18.61 -6.98 5.69
N ALA A 581 19.92 -6.72 5.69
CA ALA A 581 20.96 -7.71 5.37
C ALA A 581 20.85 -9.02 6.18
N PRO A 582 20.50 -8.99 7.48
CA PRO A 582 20.32 -10.22 8.26
C PRO A 582 19.09 -11.05 7.84
N GLU A 583 18.10 -10.42 7.19
CA GLU A 583 16.80 -11.01 6.86
C GLU A 583 16.70 -11.52 5.41
N VAL A 584 17.75 -11.33 4.60
CA VAL A 584 17.75 -11.74 3.19
C VAL A 584 17.97 -13.25 3.06
N ALA A 585 17.02 -13.94 2.42
CA ALA A 585 17.17 -15.33 2.03
C ALA A 585 17.99 -15.47 0.73
N TRP A 586 19.01 -16.34 0.74
CA TRP A 586 19.90 -16.57 -0.39
C TRP A 586 19.71 -17.96 -0.99
N VAL A 587 19.64 -18.01 -2.32
CA VAL A 587 19.75 -19.24 -3.11
C VAL A 587 21.20 -19.38 -3.57
N THR A 588 21.85 -20.45 -3.14
CA THR A 588 23.27 -20.73 -3.43
C THR A 588 23.48 -22.01 -4.25
N LYS A 589 22.43 -22.83 -4.42
CA LYS A 589 22.49 -24.13 -5.11
C LYS A 589 21.30 -24.32 -6.06
N SER A 590 21.52 -25.12 -7.11
CA SER A 590 20.49 -25.69 -7.98
C SER A 590 20.68 -27.20 -8.04
N GLY A 591 19.76 -27.96 -7.43
CA GLY A 591 20.01 -29.37 -7.09
C GLY A 591 21.22 -29.45 -6.14
N ASP A 592 22.18 -30.33 -6.46
CA ASP A 592 23.40 -30.49 -5.67
C ASP A 592 24.57 -29.60 -6.12
N SER A 593 24.41 -28.84 -7.21
CA SER A 593 25.46 -27.98 -7.77
C SER A 593 25.40 -26.56 -7.21
N ASP A 594 26.55 -26.02 -6.78
CA ASP A 594 26.68 -24.63 -6.37
C ASP A 594 26.47 -23.68 -7.56
N LEU A 595 25.74 -22.59 -7.34
CA LEU A 595 25.62 -21.51 -8.31
C LEU A 595 26.91 -20.72 -8.38
N ALA A 596 27.29 -20.28 -9.59
CA ALA A 596 28.46 -19.43 -9.79
C ALA A 596 28.38 -18.12 -8.98
N GLU A 597 27.18 -17.56 -8.86
CA GLU A 597 26.89 -16.39 -8.02
C GLU A 597 25.61 -16.63 -7.20
N PRO A 598 25.63 -16.38 -5.88
CA PRO A 598 24.42 -16.38 -5.06
C PRO A 598 23.42 -15.32 -5.53
N ILE A 599 22.14 -15.71 -5.55
CA ILE A 599 21.02 -14.80 -5.82
C ILE A 599 20.12 -14.74 -4.59
N ALA A 600 19.59 -13.56 -4.28
CA ALA A 600 18.69 -13.38 -3.15
C ALA A 600 17.23 -13.48 -3.59
N VAL A 601 16.38 -13.94 -2.69
CA VAL A 601 14.92 -13.80 -2.79
C VAL A 601 14.58 -12.38 -2.33
N ARG A 602 13.74 -11.65 -3.09
CA ARG A 602 13.42 -10.25 -2.77
C ARG A 602 12.87 -10.07 -1.33
N PRO A 603 13.44 -9.16 -0.54
CA PRO A 603 12.80 -8.63 0.68
C PRO A 603 11.90 -7.42 0.38
N THR A 604 12.07 -6.81 -0.79
CA THR A 604 11.33 -5.69 -1.40
C THR A 604 11.82 -5.52 -2.86
N SER A 605 11.09 -4.84 -3.75
CA SER A 605 11.43 -4.80 -5.19
C SER A 605 12.12 -3.54 -5.69
N GLU A 606 12.50 -2.56 -4.85
CA GLU A 606 13.22 -1.35 -5.30
C GLU A 606 14.45 -1.68 -6.14
N THR A 607 15.32 -2.56 -5.62
CA THR A 607 16.55 -3.00 -6.30
C THR A 607 16.28 -3.84 -7.56
N VAL A 608 15.10 -4.45 -7.67
CA VAL A 608 14.68 -5.24 -8.83
C VAL A 608 14.12 -4.32 -9.93
N MET A 609 13.31 -3.33 -9.56
CA MET A 609 12.55 -2.49 -10.48
C MET A 609 13.34 -1.29 -11.01
N TYR A 610 14.09 -0.62 -10.16
CA TYR A 610 14.72 0.67 -10.49
C TYR A 610 15.80 0.62 -11.57
N PRO A 611 16.58 -0.47 -11.73
CA PRO A 611 17.43 -0.65 -12.91
C PRO A 611 16.64 -0.70 -14.23
N ALA A 612 15.38 -1.15 -14.22
CA ALA A 612 14.51 -1.12 -15.39
C ALA A 612 13.93 0.27 -15.62
N TYR A 613 13.54 0.98 -14.55
CA TYR A 613 13.04 2.36 -14.64
C TYR A 613 14.08 3.29 -15.27
N ALA A 614 15.35 3.15 -14.90
CA ALA A 614 16.45 3.91 -15.51
C ALA A 614 16.61 3.67 -17.03
N LYS A 615 16.16 2.52 -17.54
CA LYS A 615 16.15 2.21 -18.98
C LYS A 615 14.90 2.75 -19.66
N TRP A 616 13.74 2.67 -18.99
CA TRP A 616 12.46 3.08 -19.55
C TRP A 616 12.29 4.59 -19.59
N VAL A 617 12.79 5.31 -18.58
CA VAL A 617 12.77 6.77 -18.56
C VAL A 617 13.94 7.30 -19.38
N GLN A 618 13.65 7.94 -20.51
CA GLN A 618 14.63 8.64 -21.35
C GLN A 618 14.27 10.12 -21.51
N SER A 619 12.97 10.46 -21.45
CA SER A 619 12.44 11.81 -21.62
C SER A 619 11.34 12.10 -20.61
N TYR A 620 11.04 13.37 -20.36
CA TYR A 620 9.88 13.79 -19.55
C TYR A 620 8.55 13.17 -20.03
N ARG A 621 8.46 12.78 -21.31
CA ARG A 621 7.28 12.13 -21.92
C ARG A 621 7.03 10.71 -21.45
N ASP A 622 8.05 10.06 -20.86
CA ASP A 622 7.93 8.72 -20.30
C ASP A 622 7.36 8.75 -18.88
N LEU A 623 7.17 9.95 -18.31
CA LEU A 623 6.66 10.19 -16.97
C LEU A 623 5.20 10.68 -17.01
N PRO A 624 4.38 10.33 -15.99
CA PRO A 624 4.74 9.49 -14.84
C PRO A 624 4.78 8.00 -15.18
N ILE A 625 5.64 7.26 -14.46
CA ILE A 625 5.53 5.79 -14.38
C ILE A 625 4.65 5.46 -13.18
N TRP A 626 3.57 4.73 -13.40
CA TRP A 626 2.68 4.20 -12.36
C TRP A 626 2.54 2.70 -12.46
N LEU A 627 3.32 1.95 -11.68
CA LEU A 627 3.28 0.48 -11.68
C LEU A 627 2.95 -0.07 -10.30
N ASN A 628 2.22 -1.18 -10.31
CA ASN A 628 1.85 -1.98 -9.15
C ASN A 628 2.17 -3.45 -9.42
N GLN A 629 2.48 -4.24 -8.39
CA GLN A 629 2.47 -5.70 -8.49
C GLN A 629 1.90 -6.34 -7.23
N TRP A 630 1.23 -7.48 -7.41
CA TRP A 630 0.79 -8.36 -6.33
C TRP A 630 1.68 -9.59 -6.29
N ASN A 631 2.29 -9.85 -5.13
CA ASN A 631 3.32 -10.87 -5.02
C ASN A 631 3.52 -11.34 -3.58
N TYR A 632 4.42 -12.31 -3.42
CA TYR A 632 4.99 -12.68 -2.15
C TYR A 632 6.42 -12.13 -2.00
N VAL A 633 6.80 -11.96 -0.73
CA VAL A 633 8.10 -11.47 -0.27
C VAL A 633 8.59 -12.39 0.83
N VAL A 634 9.91 -12.52 0.93
CA VAL A 634 10.56 -13.28 2.00
C VAL A 634 11.45 -12.36 2.83
N ARG A 635 11.17 -12.30 4.13
CA ARG A 635 12.01 -11.66 5.15
C ARG A 635 12.26 -12.66 6.27
N TRP A 636 13.49 -13.14 6.38
CA TRP A 636 13.87 -14.20 7.32
C TRP A 636 14.10 -13.66 8.73
N GLU A 637 13.07 -13.05 9.30
CA GLU A 637 13.14 -12.39 10.60
C GLU A 637 13.43 -13.40 11.73
N PHE A 638 14.23 -12.95 12.71
CA PHE A 638 14.65 -13.75 13.87
C PHE A 638 13.67 -13.69 15.06
N MET A 639 12.74 -12.75 15.04
CA MET A 639 11.72 -12.61 16.07
C MET A 639 10.65 -13.69 15.94
N GLN A 640 9.93 -13.96 17.03
CA GLN A 640 8.87 -14.97 17.05
C GLN A 640 7.79 -14.66 15.99
N PRO A 641 7.54 -15.54 15.02
CA PRO A 641 6.53 -15.31 14.00
C PRO A 641 5.13 -15.47 14.60
N THR A 642 4.21 -14.62 14.14
CA THR A 642 2.80 -14.64 14.51
C THR A 642 1.97 -14.64 13.22
N PRO A 643 1.10 -15.64 12.99
CA PRO A 643 0.32 -15.76 11.76
C PRO A 643 -0.34 -14.46 11.33
N PHE A 644 -0.24 -14.12 10.04
CA PHE A 644 -0.64 -12.85 9.41
C PHE A 644 0.13 -11.62 9.89
N LEU A 645 0.22 -11.37 11.20
CA LEU A 645 0.79 -10.15 11.77
C LEU A 645 2.28 -10.01 11.45
N ARG A 646 3.01 -11.14 11.51
CA ARG A 646 4.46 -11.21 11.31
C ARG A 646 4.87 -12.60 10.84
N THR A 647 5.10 -12.76 9.55
CA THR A 647 5.44 -14.04 8.92
C THR A 647 6.70 -13.87 8.07
N ARG A 648 7.44 -14.95 7.84
CA ARG A 648 8.67 -14.90 7.03
C ARG A 648 8.38 -14.80 5.55
N GLU A 649 7.34 -15.47 5.11
CA GLU A 649 6.74 -15.31 3.79
C GLU A 649 5.37 -14.66 3.96
N PHE A 650 5.11 -13.59 3.22
CA PHE A 650 3.80 -12.93 3.21
C PHE A 650 3.41 -12.47 1.82
N LEU A 651 2.10 -12.42 1.58
CA LEU A 651 1.53 -11.81 0.39
C LEU A 651 1.38 -10.31 0.61
N TRP A 652 1.68 -9.55 -0.42
CA TRP A 652 1.48 -8.12 -0.41
C TRP A 652 1.20 -7.57 -1.79
N GLN A 653 0.92 -6.27 -1.78
CA GLN A 653 0.93 -5.40 -2.92
C GLN A 653 2.07 -4.40 -2.70
N GLU A 654 2.85 -4.13 -3.75
CA GLU A 654 3.83 -3.03 -3.77
C GLU A 654 3.68 -2.18 -5.04
N GLY A 655 3.55 -0.88 -4.85
CA GLY A 655 3.41 0.12 -5.90
C GLY A 655 4.64 0.99 -5.95
N HIS A 656 5.14 1.26 -7.16
CA HIS A 656 6.35 2.04 -7.37
C HIS A 656 6.14 3.01 -8.53
N THR A 657 6.36 4.28 -8.24
CA THR A 657 6.02 5.36 -9.17
C THR A 657 7.17 6.34 -9.33
N ALA A 658 7.21 7.00 -10.49
CA ALA A 658 8.24 7.99 -10.81
C ALA A 658 7.61 9.19 -11.53
N PHE A 659 7.97 10.39 -11.08
CA PHE A 659 7.41 11.67 -11.49
C PHE A 659 8.50 12.66 -11.86
N ALA A 660 8.15 13.63 -12.71
CA ALA A 660 9.01 14.78 -12.98
C ALA A 660 9.02 15.76 -11.80
N ASP A 661 7.84 16.00 -11.20
CA ASP A 661 7.59 17.02 -10.18
C ASP A 661 7.41 16.42 -8.77
N LYS A 662 7.88 17.15 -7.75
CA LYS A 662 7.81 16.71 -6.35
C LYS A 662 6.37 16.74 -5.84
N GLU A 663 5.60 17.73 -6.26
CA GLU A 663 4.23 18.00 -5.82
C GLU A 663 3.28 16.88 -6.26
N GLU A 664 3.42 16.39 -7.49
CA GLU A 664 2.65 15.25 -8.01
C GLU A 664 2.96 13.97 -7.22
N ALA A 665 4.25 13.71 -6.97
CA ALA A 665 4.67 12.59 -6.13
C ALA A 665 4.13 12.71 -4.71
N ALA A 666 4.20 13.90 -4.09
CA ALA A 666 3.68 14.12 -2.74
C ALA A 666 2.17 13.94 -2.65
N LYS A 667 1.43 14.33 -3.69
CA LYS A 667 -0.03 14.13 -3.78
C LYS A 667 -0.38 12.64 -3.80
N GLU A 668 0.28 11.85 -4.66
CA GLU A 668 0.00 10.41 -4.75
C GLU A 668 0.24 9.69 -3.41
N VAL A 669 1.27 10.09 -2.65
CA VAL A 669 1.54 9.49 -1.33
C VAL A 669 0.31 9.56 -0.42
N LEU A 670 -0.38 10.70 -0.42
CA LEU A 670 -1.59 10.90 0.39
C LEU A 670 -2.82 10.22 -0.23
N ASP A 671 -2.97 10.27 -1.55
CA ASP A 671 -4.07 9.57 -2.25
C ASP A 671 -4.05 8.06 -1.93
N ILE A 672 -2.87 7.43 -1.99
CA ILE A 672 -2.69 6.01 -1.66
C ILE A 672 -2.91 5.75 -0.17
N LEU A 673 -2.44 6.64 0.70
CA LEU A 673 -2.66 6.51 2.15
C LEU A 673 -4.15 6.53 2.50
N ASP A 674 -4.94 7.36 1.81
CA ASP A 674 -6.39 7.41 1.96
C ASP A 674 -7.05 6.13 1.46
N LEU A 675 -6.60 5.56 0.34
CA LEU A 675 -7.05 4.23 -0.10
C LEU A 675 -6.74 3.14 0.93
N TYR A 676 -5.56 3.16 1.55
CA TYR A 676 -5.26 2.21 2.63
C TYR A 676 -6.14 2.42 3.87
N ALA A 677 -6.42 3.67 4.23
CA ALA A 677 -7.37 3.95 5.30
C ALA A 677 -8.78 3.42 4.97
N LEU A 678 -9.20 3.49 3.70
CA LEU A 678 -10.45 2.89 3.22
C LEU A 678 -10.41 1.36 3.22
N VAL A 679 -9.30 0.70 2.89
CA VAL A 679 -9.19 -0.76 3.07
C VAL A 679 -9.52 -1.13 4.52
N TYR A 680 -8.94 -0.44 5.50
CA TYR A 680 -9.21 -0.72 6.90
C TYR A 680 -10.63 -0.35 7.33
N THR A 681 -11.11 0.85 7.02
CA THR A 681 -12.41 1.35 7.51
C THR A 681 -13.59 0.80 6.70
N HIS A 682 -13.52 0.91 5.37
CA HIS A 682 -14.61 0.52 4.47
C HIS A 682 -14.68 -0.99 4.28
N LEU A 683 -13.56 -1.73 4.16
CA LEU A 683 -13.64 -3.20 3.97
C LEU A 683 -13.57 -3.97 5.28
N LEU A 684 -12.69 -3.56 6.20
CA LEU A 684 -12.39 -4.35 7.41
C LEU A 684 -13.10 -3.85 8.67
N ALA A 685 -13.83 -2.73 8.61
CA ALA A 685 -14.48 -2.10 9.76
C ALA A 685 -13.50 -1.78 10.91
N ILE A 686 -12.28 -1.34 10.60
CA ILE A 686 -11.23 -1.03 11.58
C ILE A 686 -10.85 0.45 11.45
N PRO A 687 -10.91 1.24 12.53
CA PRO A 687 -10.41 2.59 12.51
C PRO A 687 -8.88 2.62 12.47
N VAL A 688 -8.33 3.66 11.84
CA VAL A 688 -6.90 3.89 11.76
C VAL A 688 -6.56 5.35 12.00
N VAL A 689 -5.36 5.60 12.51
CA VAL A 689 -4.78 6.93 12.61
C VAL A 689 -3.82 7.15 11.44
N LYS A 690 -4.12 8.13 10.58
CA LYS A 690 -3.22 8.57 9.51
C LYS A 690 -2.14 9.49 10.06
N GLY A 691 -0.89 9.27 9.70
CA GLY A 691 0.19 10.15 10.12
C GLY A 691 1.51 9.91 9.39
N ARG A 692 2.52 10.68 9.79
CA ARG A 692 3.91 10.55 9.30
C ARG A 692 4.76 9.81 10.33
N LYS A 693 5.64 8.90 9.91
CA LYS A 693 6.65 8.32 10.82
C LYS A 693 7.66 9.37 11.27
N THR A 694 8.23 9.19 12.46
CA THR A 694 9.38 10.00 12.90
C THR A 694 10.60 9.72 12.04
N GLU A 695 11.64 10.54 12.14
CA GLU A 695 12.88 10.34 11.39
C GLU A 695 13.58 9.02 11.72
N LYS A 696 13.32 8.44 12.89
CA LYS A 696 13.86 7.13 13.29
C LYS A 696 13.10 5.96 12.69
N GLU A 697 11.76 6.04 12.67
CA GLU A 697 10.88 4.95 12.25
C GLU A 697 10.46 5.06 10.77
N LYS A 698 10.93 6.09 10.04
CA LYS A 698 10.71 6.20 8.59
C LYS A 698 11.52 5.15 7.83
N PHE A 699 11.16 4.95 6.58
CA PHE A 699 11.94 4.10 5.70
C PHE A 699 13.29 4.74 5.41
N ALA A 700 14.39 4.02 5.63
CA ALA A 700 15.75 4.56 5.51
C ALA A 700 16.05 5.13 4.11
N GLY A 701 15.41 4.61 3.07
CA GLY A 701 15.51 5.10 1.69
C GLY A 701 14.59 6.28 1.35
N GLY A 702 13.64 6.62 2.23
CA GLY A 702 12.62 7.65 2.01
C GLY A 702 13.03 9.06 2.42
N ASP A 703 12.51 10.07 1.73
CA ASP A 703 12.47 11.46 2.23
C ASP A 703 11.55 11.50 3.47
N TYR A 704 10.33 10.97 3.33
CA TYR A 704 9.41 10.74 4.43
C TYR A 704 8.51 9.51 4.22
N THR A 705 8.00 8.96 5.32
CA THR A 705 7.03 7.84 5.33
C THR A 705 5.73 8.29 5.96
N THR A 706 4.62 7.99 5.30
CA THR A 706 3.27 8.06 5.86
C THR A 706 2.76 6.65 6.18
N THR A 707 1.85 6.55 7.14
CA THR A 707 1.41 5.28 7.71
C THR A 707 -0.04 5.37 8.18
N VAL A 708 -0.74 4.24 8.15
CA VAL A 708 -1.99 4.03 8.88
C VAL A 708 -1.70 3.14 10.09
N GLU A 709 -1.94 3.66 11.30
CA GLU A 709 -1.75 2.92 12.54
C GLU A 709 -3.09 2.39 13.04
N ALA A 710 -3.15 1.08 13.31
CA ALA A 710 -4.29 0.42 13.96
C ALA A 710 -3.94 0.07 15.41
N PHE A 711 -4.95 -0.21 16.22
CA PHE A 711 -4.77 -0.52 17.65
C PHE A 711 -5.50 -1.80 18.04
N ILE A 712 -4.84 -2.63 18.86
CA ILE A 712 -5.38 -3.86 19.42
C ILE A 712 -5.47 -3.68 20.95
N SER A 713 -6.68 -3.41 21.45
CA SER A 713 -6.94 -3.07 22.86
C SER A 713 -6.55 -4.17 23.83
N VAL A 714 -6.87 -5.42 23.51
CA VAL A 714 -6.63 -6.54 24.44
C VAL A 714 -5.14 -6.76 24.71
N SER A 715 -4.28 -6.51 23.72
CA SER A 715 -2.82 -6.55 23.89
C SER A 715 -2.23 -5.21 24.34
N GLY A 716 -2.97 -4.10 24.22
CA GLY A 716 -2.47 -2.76 24.47
C GLY A 716 -1.39 -2.33 23.49
N ARG A 717 -1.41 -2.88 22.27
CA ARG A 717 -0.36 -2.65 21.26
C ARG A 717 -0.96 -2.06 20.00
N ALA A 718 -0.28 -1.08 19.46
CA ALA A 718 -0.51 -0.60 18.11
C ALA A 718 0.18 -1.50 17.08
N ILE A 719 -0.26 -1.38 15.84
CA ILE A 719 0.32 -2.06 14.71
C ILE A 719 0.21 -1.21 13.45
N GLN A 720 1.33 -1.06 12.75
CA GLN A 720 1.34 -0.44 11.44
C GLN A 720 0.58 -1.31 10.43
N GLY A 721 -0.44 -0.72 9.81
CA GLY A 721 -1.32 -1.41 8.87
C GLY A 721 -0.87 -1.36 7.40
N ALA A 722 -0.38 -0.20 6.94
CA ALA A 722 0.15 0.00 5.60
C ALA A 722 1.08 1.23 5.55
N THR A 723 1.90 1.34 4.52
CA THR A 723 2.84 2.46 4.33
C THR A 723 2.78 3.07 2.94
N SER A 724 2.95 4.39 2.89
CA SER A 724 3.15 5.12 1.65
C SER A 724 4.32 6.09 1.81
N HIS A 725 5.36 5.89 1.01
CA HIS A 725 6.67 6.54 1.12
C HIS A 725 6.85 7.55 0.00
N HIS A 726 7.26 8.77 0.35
CA HIS A 726 7.92 9.63 -0.61
C HIS A 726 9.40 9.34 -0.58
N LEU A 727 9.93 8.81 -1.68
CA LEU A 727 11.34 8.44 -1.80
C LEU A 727 12.23 9.62 -2.21
N GLY A 728 11.63 10.75 -2.55
CA GLY A 728 12.34 11.91 -3.07
C GLY A 728 13.15 11.51 -4.31
N GLN A 729 14.42 11.88 -4.33
CA GLN A 729 15.37 11.51 -5.39
C GLN A 729 16.47 10.55 -4.90
N ASN A 730 16.29 9.91 -3.74
CA ASN A 730 17.34 9.06 -3.14
C ASN A 730 17.66 7.88 -4.06
N PHE A 731 16.63 7.16 -4.47
CA PHE A 731 16.77 6.01 -5.37
C PHE A 731 17.07 6.41 -6.81
N SER A 732 16.48 7.48 -7.33
CA SER A 732 16.74 7.92 -8.70
C SER A 732 18.19 8.36 -8.90
N LYS A 733 18.81 8.98 -7.90
CA LYS A 733 20.26 9.25 -7.88
C LYS A 733 21.07 7.97 -7.79
N MET A 734 20.67 7.02 -6.96
CA MET A 734 21.38 5.75 -6.79
C MET A 734 21.37 4.86 -8.05
N PHE A 735 20.24 4.85 -8.77
CA PHE A 735 20.02 4.02 -9.96
C PHE A 735 20.16 4.77 -11.29
N GLU A 736 20.53 6.05 -11.24
CA GLU A 736 20.62 6.95 -12.41
C GLU A 736 19.33 6.99 -13.25
N ILE A 737 18.19 7.13 -12.57
CA ILE A 737 16.88 7.32 -13.22
C ILE A 737 16.72 8.81 -13.53
N VAL A 738 17.08 9.19 -14.75
CA VAL A 738 17.10 10.58 -15.21
C VAL A 738 16.21 10.77 -16.44
N TYR A 739 15.67 11.97 -16.60
CA TYR A 739 14.95 12.39 -17.80
C TYR A 739 15.54 13.72 -18.31
N GLU A 740 15.35 13.99 -19.61
CA GLU A 740 15.68 15.28 -20.20
C GLU A 740 14.53 16.29 -20.01
N ASP A 741 14.84 17.40 -19.36
CA ASP A 741 13.89 18.49 -19.08
C ASP A 741 13.52 19.26 -20.37
N PRO A 742 12.23 19.46 -20.66
CA PRO A 742 11.80 20.02 -21.94
C PRO A 742 12.27 21.46 -22.16
N GLU A 743 12.39 22.26 -21.10
CA GLU A 743 12.74 23.69 -21.19
C GLU A 743 14.24 23.91 -21.21
N THR A 744 14.96 23.23 -20.33
CA THR A 744 16.40 23.46 -20.09
C THR A 744 17.29 22.48 -20.85
N GLN A 745 16.74 21.38 -21.37
CA GLN A 745 17.47 20.25 -21.97
C GLN A 745 18.52 19.64 -21.02
N GLN A 746 18.37 19.87 -19.71
CA GLN A 746 19.24 19.30 -18.69
C GLN A 746 18.70 17.97 -18.19
N LYS A 747 19.61 17.08 -17.81
CA LYS A 747 19.24 15.82 -17.14
C LYS A 747 18.79 16.11 -15.71
N LYS A 748 17.57 15.71 -15.38
CA LYS A 748 17.00 15.79 -14.03
C LYS A 748 16.68 14.40 -13.50
N TYR A 749 16.79 14.23 -12.18
CA TYR A 749 16.40 13.00 -11.50
C TYR A 749 14.90 13.00 -11.21
N VAL A 750 14.25 11.85 -11.41
CA VAL A 750 12.83 11.69 -11.09
C VAL A 750 12.58 11.70 -9.59
N TYR A 751 11.40 12.17 -9.17
CA TYR A 751 10.87 11.95 -7.83
C TYR A 751 10.14 10.62 -7.80
N GLN A 752 10.32 9.82 -6.75
CA GLN A 752 9.71 8.49 -6.66
C GLN A 752 8.87 8.33 -5.40
N ASN A 753 7.89 7.42 -5.47
CA ASN A 753 7.20 6.88 -4.31
C ASN A 753 7.26 5.35 -4.33
N SER A 754 7.13 4.76 -3.14
CA SER A 754 6.73 3.36 -2.99
C SER A 754 5.68 3.21 -1.91
N TRP A 755 4.79 2.24 -2.05
CA TRP A 755 3.69 2.02 -1.11
C TRP A 755 3.31 0.55 -1.06
N GLY A 756 2.95 0.05 0.12
CA GLY A 756 2.60 -1.36 0.30
C GLY A 756 1.62 -1.67 1.43
N ILE A 757 0.84 -2.72 1.20
CA ILE A 757 -0.10 -3.32 2.15
C ILE A 757 -0.01 -4.85 2.07
N THR A 758 -0.14 -5.54 3.21
CA THR A 758 0.11 -6.98 3.30
C THR A 758 -1.07 -7.74 3.90
N THR A 759 -0.99 -9.07 3.92
CA THR A 759 -1.91 -9.96 4.64
C THR A 759 -1.96 -9.73 6.15
N ARG A 760 -1.10 -8.86 6.72
CA ARG A 760 -1.22 -8.36 8.10
C ARG A 760 -2.62 -7.81 8.38
N THR A 761 -3.23 -7.15 7.39
CA THR A 761 -4.62 -6.69 7.41
C THR A 761 -5.59 -7.72 7.99
N ILE A 762 -5.46 -8.99 7.61
CA ILE A 762 -6.31 -10.10 8.07
C ILE A 762 -6.08 -10.37 9.56
N GLY A 763 -4.83 -10.42 10.00
CA GLY A 763 -4.49 -10.61 11.41
C GLY A 763 -5.02 -9.49 12.30
N VAL A 764 -4.93 -8.24 11.84
CA VAL A 764 -5.48 -7.08 12.56
C VAL A 764 -7.01 -7.20 12.65
N MET A 765 -7.69 -7.54 11.56
CA MET A 765 -9.14 -7.76 11.55
C MET A 765 -9.58 -8.84 12.56
N ILE A 766 -8.86 -9.96 12.62
CA ILE A 766 -9.13 -11.02 13.60
C ILE A 766 -8.94 -10.48 15.03
N MET A 767 -7.81 -9.84 15.31
CA MET A 767 -7.50 -9.34 16.66
C MET A 767 -8.49 -8.28 17.14
N VAL A 768 -9.00 -7.42 16.25
CA VAL A 768 -10.01 -6.41 16.58
C VAL A 768 -11.38 -7.05 16.81
N HIS A 769 -11.88 -7.83 15.85
CA HIS A 769 -13.30 -8.20 15.82
C HIS A 769 -13.65 -9.55 16.43
N ALA A 770 -12.76 -10.55 16.34
CA ALA A 770 -13.07 -11.89 16.82
C ALA A 770 -13.28 -11.91 18.35
N ASP A 771 -14.09 -12.87 18.81
CA ASP A 771 -14.51 -12.99 20.21
C ASP A 771 -14.31 -14.43 20.75
N ASN A 772 -14.86 -14.71 21.93
CA ASN A 772 -14.76 -16.01 22.59
C ASN A 772 -15.65 -17.12 21.97
N GLN A 773 -16.37 -16.84 20.89
CA GLN A 773 -17.08 -17.83 20.07
C GLN A 773 -16.35 -18.13 18.75
N GLY A 774 -15.41 -17.29 18.33
CA GLY A 774 -14.65 -17.47 17.09
C GLY A 774 -14.47 -16.19 16.29
N LEU A 775 -14.32 -16.36 14.98
CA LEU A 775 -14.24 -15.25 14.04
C LEU A 775 -15.51 -14.41 14.07
N VAL A 776 -15.37 -13.11 13.77
CA VAL A 776 -16.46 -12.17 13.48
C VAL A 776 -16.01 -11.40 12.24
N LEU A 777 -16.56 -11.76 11.07
CA LEU A 777 -16.09 -11.19 9.80
C LEU A 777 -16.91 -9.96 9.40
N PRO A 778 -16.26 -8.86 8.98
CA PRO A 778 -16.96 -7.75 8.35
C PRO A 778 -17.66 -8.22 7.05
N PRO A 779 -18.93 -7.84 6.83
CA PRO A 779 -19.71 -8.27 5.68
C PRO A 779 -19.07 -7.99 4.31
N HIS A 780 -18.24 -6.96 4.17
CA HIS A 780 -17.59 -6.63 2.89
C HIS A 780 -16.51 -7.63 2.48
N VAL A 781 -15.90 -8.35 3.43
CA VAL A 781 -14.83 -9.32 3.14
C VAL A 781 -15.20 -10.77 3.42
N ALA A 782 -16.31 -11.03 4.12
CA ALA A 782 -16.78 -12.39 4.39
C ALA A 782 -17.11 -13.13 3.08
N CYS A 783 -16.49 -14.29 2.83
CA CYS A 783 -16.79 -15.08 1.63
C CYS A 783 -18.23 -15.59 1.60
N ILE A 784 -18.79 -15.90 2.77
CA ILE A 784 -20.21 -16.15 3.01
C ILE A 784 -20.71 -15.07 3.96
N GLN A 785 -21.65 -14.25 3.48
CA GLN A 785 -22.30 -13.19 4.26
C GLN A 785 -23.51 -13.72 5.04
N ALA A 786 -24.25 -14.65 4.44
CA ALA A 786 -25.44 -15.25 5.03
C ALA A 786 -25.48 -16.77 4.84
N ILE A 787 -25.74 -17.52 5.91
CA ILE A 787 -25.89 -18.99 5.88
C ILE A 787 -27.32 -19.39 6.22
N VAL A 788 -28.01 -20.07 5.31
CA VAL A 788 -29.36 -20.61 5.52
C VAL A 788 -29.28 -21.95 6.24
N VAL A 789 -29.95 -22.07 7.38
CA VAL A 789 -29.98 -23.30 8.19
C VAL A 789 -31.43 -23.75 8.39
N PRO A 790 -31.83 -24.92 7.86
CA PRO A 790 -33.14 -25.49 8.13
C PRO A 790 -33.22 -25.96 9.60
N CYS A 791 -34.28 -25.54 10.28
CA CYS A 791 -34.52 -25.77 11.71
C CYS A 791 -35.80 -26.58 11.93
N GLY A 792 -35.93 -27.22 13.09
CA GLY A 792 -37.16 -27.90 13.50
C GLY A 792 -37.45 -29.22 12.77
N ILE A 793 -36.48 -29.77 12.05
CA ILE A 793 -36.57 -31.13 11.48
C ILE A 793 -36.34 -32.14 12.60
N THR A 794 -37.30 -33.03 12.81
CA THR A 794 -37.23 -34.11 13.81
C THR A 794 -37.40 -35.47 13.15
N VAL A 795 -37.21 -36.55 13.91
CA VAL A 795 -37.50 -37.92 13.45
C VAL A 795 -38.98 -38.13 13.08
N ASN A 796 -39.87 -37.27 13.57
CA ASN A 796 -41.31 -37.33 13.30
C ASN A 796 -41.73 -36.38 12.17
N THR A 797 -40.80 -35.63 11.58
CA THR A 797 -41.10 -34.75 10.45
C THR A 797 -41.27 -35.62 9.21
N LYS A 798 -42.44 -35.52 8.57
CA LYS A 798 -42.75 -36.28 7.35
C LYS A 798 -41.82 -35.89 6.20
N ASP A 799 -41.58 -36.81 5.28
CA ASP A 799 -40.65 -36.59 4.16
C ASP A 799 -41.10 -35.46 3.22
N ASP A 800 -42.42 -35.29 3.04
CA ASP A 800 -43.01 -34.20 2.26
C ASP A 800 -42.79 -32.84 2.94
N GLU A 801 -43.05 -32.73 4.25
CA GLU A 801 -42.79 -31.50 5.02
C GLU A 801 -41.30 -31.14 5.05
N ARG A 802 -40.42 -32.15 5.15
CA ARG A 802 -38.97 -31.98 5.07
C ARG A 802 -38.56 -31.46 3.69
N ALA A 803 -39.07 -32.07 2.61
CA ALA A 803 -38.77 -31.65 1.25
C ALA A 803 -39.22 -30.20 1.01
N GLN A 804 -40.44 -29.85 1.41
CA GLN A 804 -40.96 -28.48 1.32
C GLN A 804 -40.08 -27.45 2.04
N LEU A 805 -39.61 -27.77 3.24
CA LEU A 805 -38.69 -26.90 3.99
C LEU A 805 -37.37 -26.70 3.26
N LEU A 806 -36.75 -27.78 2.78
CA LEU A 806 -35.48 -27.71 2.06
C LEU A 806 -35.60 -26.94 0.75
N ASP A 807 -36.69 -27.13 0.01
CA ASP A 807 -36.95 -26.40 -1.23
C ASP A 807 -37.17 -24.91 -0.97
N ALA A 808 -37.89 -24.56 0.11
CA ALA A 808 -38.05 -23.17 0.53
C ALA A 808 -36.70 -22.52 0.92
N CYS A 809 -35.84 -23.25 1.64
CA CYS A 809 -34.50 -22.77 1.98
C CYS A 809 -33.63 -22.54 0.74
N LYS A 810 -33.64 -23.47 -0.24
CA LYS A 810 -32.89 -23.33 -1.50
C LYS A 810 -33.42 -22.19 -2.35
N ALA A 811 -34.74 -21.98 -2.35
CA ALA A 811 -35.37 -20.85 -3.03
C ALA A 811 -34.94 -19.52 -2.38
N LEU A 812 -34.89 -19.44 -1.05
CA LEU A 812 -34.39 -18.28 -0.32
C LEU A 812 -32.92 -18.00 -0.64
N GLU A 813 -32.06 -19.01 -0.60
CA GLU A 813 -30.65 -18.90 -0.97
C GLU A 813 -30.51 -18.28 -2.37
N LYS A 814 -31.22 -18.85 -3.36
CA LYS A 814 -31.21 -18.36 -4.75
C LYS A 814 -31.69 -16.91 -4.87
N ARG A 815 -32.72 -16.51 -4.12
CA ARG A 815 -33.21 -15.11 -4.09
C ARG A 815 -32.15 -14.15 -3.57
N LEU A 816 -31.48 -14.50 -2.48
CA LEU A 816 -30.43 -13.68 -1.88
C LEU A 816 -29.19 -13.59 -2.77
N VAL A 817 -28.76 -14.70 -3.36
CA VAL A 817 -27.67 -14.71 -4.37
C VAL A 817 -28.04 -13.85 -5.57
N GLY A 818 -29.28 -13.95 -6.07
CA GLY A 818 -29.78 -13.08 -7.14
C GLY A 818 -29.81 -11.59 -6.77
N GLY A 819 -29.92 -11.27 -5.47
CA GLY A 819 -29.83 -9.93 -4.91
C GLY A 819 -28.39 -9.47 -4.60
N GLY A 820 -27.37 -10.25 -4.96
CA GLY A 820 -25.95 -9.90 -4.77
C GLY A 820 -25.37 -10.25 -3.39
N VAL A 821 -26.14 -10.92 -2.52
CA VAL A 821 -25.64 -11.41 -1.23
C VAL A 821 -24.88 -12.71 -1.45
N ARG A 822 -23.67 -12.83 -0.89
CA ARG A 822 -22.92 -14.09 -0.87
C ARG A 822 -23.55 -15.04 0.15
N CYS A 823 -24.54 -15.81 -0.31
CA CYS A 823 -25.35 -16.68 0.53
C CYS A 823 -25.16 -18.15 0.15
N GLU A 824 -25.10 -19.01 1.16
CA GLU A 824 -25.10 -20.48 1.00
C GLU A 824 -26.11 -21.11 1.95
N GLY A 825 -26.44 -22.39 1.74
CA GLY A 825 -27.29 -23.19 2.62
C GLY A 825 -26.57 -24.41 3.21
N ASP A 826 -26.69 -24.62 4.53
CA ASP A 826 -26.18 -25.83 5.18
C ASP A 826 -27.27 -26.91 5.31
N TYR A 827 -27.37 -27.74 4.29
CA TYR A 827 -28.38 -28.80 4.18
C TYR A 827 -27.91 -30.17 4.66
N ARG A 828 -26.73 -30.27 5.27
CA ARG A 828 -26.18 -31.53 5.81
C ARG A 828 -27.12 -32.12 6.85
N ASP A 829 -27.57 -33.35 6.68
CA ASP A 829 -28.53 -34.01 7.57
C ASP A 829 -27.87 -34.77 8.73
N ASN A 830 -26.57 -35.06 8.62
CA ASN A 830 -25.75 -35.71 9.63
C ASN A 830 -25.39 -34.81 10.83
N TYR A 831 -25.76 -33.53 10.81
CA TYR A 831 -25.51 -32.57 11.88
C TYR A 831 -26.79 -31.89 12.38
N SER A 832 -26.91 -31.77 13.70
CA SER A 832 -28.00 -31.01 14.33
C SER A 832 -27.91 -29.51 14.02
N PRO A 833 -29.02 -28.74 14.04
CA PRO A 833 -28.99 -27.29 13.87
C PRO A 833 -28.04 -26.59 14.84
N GLY A 834 -28.04 -26.98 16.12
CA GLY A 834 -27.12 -26.41 17.11
C GLY A 834 -25.64 -26.63 16.80
N TRP A 835 -25.29 -27.77 16.19
CA TRP A 835 -23.92 -27.99 15.70
C TRP A 835 -23.58 -27.04 14.55
N LYS A 836 -24.51 -26.85 13.60
CA LYS A 836 -24.33 -25.94 12.46
C LYS A 836 -24.20 -24.49 12.93
N PHE A 837 -24.97 -24.09 13.94
CA PHE A 837 -24.90 -22.74 14.52
C PHE A 837 -23.49 -22.46 15.00
N ASN A 838 -22.95 -23.32 15.88
CA ASN A 838 -21.59 -23.18 16.40
C ASN A 838 -20.53 -23.23 15.28
N HIS A 839 -20.70 -24.10 14.28
CA HIS A 839 -19.76 -24.19 13.16
C HIS A 839 -19.66 -22.88 12.38
N TRP A 840 -20.80 -22.28 12.03
CA TRP A 840 -20.82 -21.04 11.25
C TRP A 840 -20.54 -19.78 12.09
N GLU A 841 -20.87 -19.80 13.38
CA GLU A 841 -20.47 -18.76 14.34
C GLU A 841 -18.95 -18.76 14.53
N LEU A 842 -18.33 -19.92 14.71
CA LEU A 842 -16.88 -20.08 14.81
C LEU A 842 -16.15 -19.55 13.57
N LYS A 843 -16.72 -19.81 12.38
CA LYS A 843 -16.20 -19.32 11.09
C LYS A 843 -16.54 -17.85 10.81
N GLY A 844 -17.36 -17.22 11.66
CA GLY A 844 -17.63 -15.79 11.62
C GLY A 844 -18.55 -15.32 10.50
N VAL A 845 -19.45 -16.18 10.01
CA VAL A 845 -20.46 -15.78 9.02
C VAL A 845 -21.34 -14.66 9.63
N PRO A 846 -21.46 -13.47 9.00
CA PRO A 846 -22.15 -12.32 9.58
C PRO A 846 -23.61 -12.57 9.96
N LEU A 847 -24.35 -13.29 9.10
CA LEU A 847 -25.75 -13.61 9.31
C LEU A 847 -26.02 -15.11 9.21
N ARG A 848 -26.71 -15.65 10.22
CA ARG A 848 -27.35 -16.97 10.12
C ARG A 848 -28.85 -16.78 9.92
N LEU A 849 -29.40 -17.40 8.87
CA LEU A 849 -30.82 -17.38 8.56
C LEU A 849 -31.46 -18.70 8.96
N GLU A 850 -32.19 -18.70 10.07
CA GLU A 850 -32.90 -19.84 10.60
C GLU A 850 -34.29 -19.92 9.96
N VAL A 851 -34.60 -21.06 9.33
CA VAL A 851 -35.89 -21.30 8.66
C VAL A 851 -36.47 -22.60 9.18
N GLY A 852 -37.60 -22.54 9.88
CA GLY A 852 -38.33 -23.72 10.34
C GLY A 852 -39.76 -23.82 9.78
N PRO A 853 -40.47 -24.94 10.02
CA PRO A 853 -41.84 -25.13 9.56
C PRO A 853 -42.82 -24.06 10.09
N LYS A 854 -42.58 -23.55 11.30
CA LYS A 854 -43.40 -22.46 11.88
C LYS A 854 -43.18 -21.14 11.17
N ASP A 855 -41.93 -20.83 10.81
CA ASP A 855 -41.56 -19.59 10.14
C ASP A 855 -42.07 -19.58 8.70
N LEU A 856 -42.01 -20.72 8.00
CA LEU A 856 -42.63 -20.87 6.68
C LEU A 856 -44.14 -20.66 6.70
N LYS A 857 -44.84 -21.22 7.70
CA LYS A 857 -46.29 -20.98 7.86
C LYS A 857 -46.61 -19.51 8.12
N ALA A 858 -45.74 -18.81 8.85
CA ALA A 858 -45.86 -17.38 9.11
C ALA A 858 -45.24 -16.49 8.00
N GLN A 859 -44.75 -17.08 6.90
CA GLN A 859 -44.07 -16.37 5.81
C GLN A 859 -42.93 -15.45 6.28
N GLN A 860 -42.10 -15.94 7.19
CA GLN A 860 -40.97 -15.21 7.77
C GLN A 860 -39.74 -16.10 7.94
N LEU A 861 -38.61 -15.51 8.35
CA LEU A 861 -37.41 -16.19 8.82
C LEU A 861 -36.85 -15.46 10.05
N VAL A 862 -35.92 -16.11 10.76
CA VAL A 862 -35.15 -15.46 11.83
C VAL A 862 -33.71 -15.26 11.36
N ALA A 863 -33.28 -14.01 11.27
CA ALA A 863 -31.89 -13.64 11.03
C ALA A 863 -31.17 -13.43 12.37
N VAL A 864 -30.05 -14.12 12.57
CA VAL A 864 -29.21 -13.98 13.76
C VAL A 864 -27.90 -13.33 13.39
N ARG A 865 -27.61 -12.20 14.03
CA ARG A 865 -26.38 -11.43 13.84
C ARG A 865 -25.21 -12.07 14.57
N ARG A 866 -24.05 -12.15 13.93
CA ARG A 866 -22.84 -12.71 14.54
C ARG A 866 -22.14 -11.77 15.52
N ASP A 867 -22.16 -10.47 15.26
CA ASP A 867 -21.45 -9.45 16.05
C ASP A 867 -22.08 -9.21 17.43
N THR A 868 -23.40 -9.40 17.54
CA THR A 868 -24.19 -9.11 18.75
C THR A 868 -24.98 -10.31 19.29
N GLY A 869 -25.22 -11.34 18.47
CA GLY A 869 -26.14 -12.44 18.81
C GLY A 869 -27.63 -12.08 18.72
N GLU A 870 -27.95 -10.85 18.29
CA GLU A 870 -29.33 -10.38 18.15
C GLU A 870 -30.11 -11.22 17.14
N LYS A 871 -31.38 -11.53 17.47
CA LYS A 871 -32.29 -12.27 16.61
C LYS A 871 -33.38 -11.34 16.07
N ILE A 872 -33.52 -11.30 14.75
CA ILE A 872 -34.42 -10.40 14.05
C ILE A 872 -35.35 -11.24 13.17
N THR A 873 -36.66 -11.12 13.38
CA THR A 873 -37.65 -11.77 12.52
C THR A 873 -37.90 -10.92 11.27
N ILE A 874 -37.71 -11.52 10.10
CA ILE A 874 -37.82 -10.83 8.80
C ILE A 874 -38.90 -11.51 7.96
N PRO A 875 -39.92 -10.79 7.47
CA PRO A 875 -40.88 -11.31 6.50
C PRO A 875 -40.18 -11.78 5.21
N LEU A 876 -40.58 -12.94 4.68
CA LEU A 876 -39.99 -13.51 3.46
C LEU A 876 -40.17 -12.61 2.24
N ALA A 877 -41.15 -11.72 2.24
CA ALA A 877 -41.38 -10.75 1.17
C ALA A 877 -40.34 -9.62 1.13
N ASP A 878 -39.64 -9.37 2.25
CA ASP A 878 -38.73 -8.22 2.40
C ASP A 878 -37.24 -8.61 2.36
N VAL A 879 -36.91 -9.89 2.21
CA VAL A 879 -35.54 -10.41 2.44
C VAL A 879 -34.50 -9.80 1.51
N GLU A 880 -34.83 -9.56 0.24
CA GLU A 880 -33.92 -8.94 -0.74
C GLU A 880 -33.57 -7.50 -0.39
N LYS A 881 -34.40 -6.82 0.40
CA LYS A 881 -34.15 -5.45 0.87
C LYS A 881 -33.53 -5.43 2.27
N LYS A 882 -34.10 -6.20 3.20
CA LYS A 882 -33.72 -6.16 4.62
C LYS A 882 -32.38 -6.87 4.90
N ILE A 883 -32.04 -7.95 4.19
CA ILE A 883 -30.77 -8.65 4.42
C ILE A 883 -29.56 -7.80 4.01
N PRO A 884 -29.49 -7.19 2.81
CA PRO A 884 -28.39 -6.28 2.46
C PRO A 884 -28.27 -5.10 3.42
N ALA A 885 -29.39 -4.45 3.77
CA ALA A 885 -29.38 -3.32 4.72
C ALA A 885 -28.87 -3.74 6.11
N LEU A 886 -29.21 -4.95 6.56
CA LEU A 886 -28.72 -5.49 7.82
C LEU A 886 -27.22 -5.79 7.79
N LEU A 887 -26.69 -6.26 6.65
CA LEU A 887 -25.24 -6.43 6.47
C LEU A 887 -24.50 -5.09 6.57
N GLU A 888 -25.02 -4.02 5.97
CA GLU A 888 -24.45 -2.68 6.14
C GLU A 888 -24.50 -2.22 7.61
N THR A 889 -25.64 -2.44 8.28
CA THR A 889 -25.78 -2.11 9.72
C THR A 889 -24.77 -2.88 10.59
N ILE A 890 -24.50 -4.15 10.28
CA ILE A 890 -23.46 -4.94 10.98
C ILE A 890 -22.09 -4.30 10.76
N HIS A 891 -21.75 -3.93 9.53
CA HIS A 891 -20.46 -3.31 9.21
C HIS A 891 -20.26 -1.99 9.96
N GLU A 892 -21.27 -1.12 9.95
CA GLU A 892 -21.27 0.16 10.68
C GLU A 892 -21.16 -0.05 12.20
N SER A 893 -21.92 -0.99 12.74
CA SER A 893 -21.88 -1.37 14.16
C SER A 893 -20.49 -1.84 14.59
N MET A 894 -19.84 -2.69 13.77
CA MET A 894 -18.48 -3.16 14.02
C MET A 894 -17.45 -2.01 13.98
N LEU A 895 -17.55 -1.13 12.99
CA LEU A 895 -16.64 0.02 12.86
C LEU A 895 -16.80 0.98 14.04
N ASN A 896 -18.04 1.32 14.41
CA ASN A 896 -18.33 2.23 15.54
C ASN A 896 -17.80 1.65 16.86
N LYS A 897 -18.03 0.37 17.12
CA LYS A 897 -17.49 -0.32 18.30
C LYS A 897 -15.97 -0.26 18.36
N ALA A 898 -15.29 -0.51 17.24
CA ALA A 898 -13.83 -0.45 17.18
C ALA A 898 -13.30 1.00 17.30
N GLN A 899 -14.04 2.00 16.78
CA GLN A 899 -13.74 3.42 16.95
C GLN A 899 -13.83 3.86 18.41
N GLU A 900 -14.91 3.49 19.10
CA GLU A 900 -15.09 3.76 20.52
C GLU A 900 -13.99 3.10 21.36
N ASP A 901 -13.63 1.85 21.04
CA ASP A 901 -12.57 1.12 21.71
C ASP A 901 -11.20 1.83 21.54
N MET A 902 -10.82 2.19 20.32
CA MET A 902 -9.57 2.91 20.05
C MET A 902 -9.56 4.31 20.70
N ALA A 903 -10.68 5.04 20.65
CA ALA A 903 -10.81 6.35 21.28
C ALA A 903 -10.67 6.26 22.80
N SER A 904 -11.29 5.26 23.43
CA SER A 904 -11.20 5.04 24.87
C SER A 904 -9.77 4.73 25.33
N HIS A 905 -8.96 4.12 24.48
CA HIS A 905 -7.54 3.79 24.72
C HIS A 905 -6.54 4.84 24.22
N THR A 906 -7.01 5.96 23.65
CA THR A 906 -6.14 7.06 23.22
C THR A 906 -6.10 8.14 24.29
N LYS A 907 -4.94 8.35 24.93
CA LYS A 907 -4.79 9.34 26.01
C LYS A 907 -3.85 10.47 25.59
N LYS A 908 -4.27 11.71 25.78
CA LYS A 908 -3.39 12.88 25.66
C LYS A 908 -2.62 13.08 26.96
N VAL A 909 -1.29 13.14 26.89
CA VAL A 909 -0.41 13.24 28.07
C VAL A 909 0.64 14.34 27.88
N SER A 910 0.99 15.04 28.96
CA SER A 910 1.94 16.16 28.95
C SER A 910 3.09 16.02 29.96
N ASN A 911 3.08 14.97 30.79
CA ASN A 911 4.13 14.69 31.75
C ASN A 911 4.52 13.21 31.75
N TRP A 912 5.74 12.93 32.18
CA TRP A 912 6.34 11.61 32.12
C TRP A 912 5.67 10.57 33.04
N THR A 913 5.19 11.00 34.21
CA THR A 913 4.51 10.10 35.16
C THR A 913 3.23 9.54 34.56
N ASP A 914 2.38 10.41 33.99
CA ASP A 914 1.14 10.01 33.32
C ASP A 914 1.42 9.20 32.06
N PHE A 915 2.47 9.56 31.30
CA PHE A 915 2.90 8.78 30.13
C PHE A 915 3.16 7.32 30.51
N CYS A 916 4.01 7.08 31.51
CA CYS A 916 4.29 5.72 31.98
C CYS A 916 3.05 5.06 32.60
N GLY A 917 2.26 5.80 33.39
CA GLY A 917 1.06 5.26 34.03
C GLY A 917 0.00 4.78 33.04
N PHE A 918 -0.30 5.57 32.01
CA PHE A 918 -1.26 5.19 30.98
C PHE A 918 -0.72 4.14 30.01
N LEU A 919 0.60 4.10 29.76
CA LEU A 919 1.22 3.03 28.97
C LEU A 919 1.01 1.65 29.60
N GLU A 920 1.13 1.54 30.93
CA GLU A 920 0.86 0.28 31.65
C GLU A 920 -0.61 -0.12 31.63
N GLN A 921 -1.51 0.87 31.54
CA GLN A 921 -2.95 0.64 31.35
C GLN A 921 -3.31 0.31 29.90
N LYS A 922 -2.36 -0.19 29.10
CA LYS A 922 -2.56 -0.64 27.70
C LYS A 922 -3.09 0.45 26.75
N ASN A 923 -2.72 1.71 26.97
CA ASN A 923 -3.15 2.83 26.10
C ASN A 923 -2.10 3.21 25.04
N ILE A 924 -2.57 3.86 23.98
CA ILE A 924 -1.74 4.67 23.08
C ILE A 924 -1.80 6.15 23.50
N LEU A 925 -0.70 6.86 23.35
CA LEU A 925 -0.45 8.12 24.03
C LEU A 925 -0.11 9.23 23.04
N LEU A 926 -0.90 10.29 23.02
CA LEU A 926 -0.59 11.52 22.29
C LEU A 926 0.21 12.46 23.19
N ALA A 927 1.49 12.65 22.87
CA ALA A 927 2.41 13.43 23.69
C ALA A 927 3.21 14.46 22.87
N PRO A 928 3.51 15.66 23.41
CA PRO A 928 4.40 16.62 22.75
C PRO A 928 5.81 16.05 22.61
N PHE A 929 6.37 16.09 21.40
CA PHE A 929 7.67 15.49 21.10
C PHE A 929 8.54 16.39 20.21
N CYS A 930 9.86 16.40 20.45
CA CYS A 930 10.82 17.21 19.70
C CYS A 930 11.18 16.64 18.31
N GLY A 931 10.93 15.35 18.09
CA GLY A 931 11.25 14.65 16.83
C GLY A 931 12.68 14.11 16.73
N ASP A 932 13.51 14.26 17.78
CA ASP A 932 14.92 13.87 17.72
C ASP A 932 15.12 12.38 18.02
N ILE A 933 15.95 11.72 17.20
CA ILE A 933 16.23 10.27 17.27
C ILE A 933 16.73 9.86 18.66
N SER A 934 17.70 10.59 19.23
CA SER A 934 18.25 10.29 20.56
C SER A 934 17.21 10.43 21.67
N CYS A 935 16.26 11.35 21.51
CA CYS A 935 15.17 11.52 22.45
C CYS A 935 14.17 10.36 22.35
N GLU A 936 13.91 9.86 21.14
CA GLU A 936 13.07 8.68 20.91
C GLU A 936 13.69 7.40 21.47
N ASP A 937 15.00 7.20 21.29
CA ASP A 937 15.76 6.11 21.93
C ASP A 937 15.60 6.14 23.46
N LYS A 938 15.73 7.32 24.05
CA LYS A 938 15.61 7.48 25.49
C LYS A 938 14.20 7.24 25.98
N ILE A 939 13.16 7.72 25.28
CA ILE A 939 11.76 7.42 25.62
C ILE A 939 11.53 5.91 25.62
N LYS A 940 12.00 5.20 24.59
CA LYS A 940 11.88 3.75 24.51
C LYS A 940 12.60 3.03 25.64
N ALA A 941 13.82 3.45 25.98
CA ALA A 941 14.59 2.84 27.07
C ALA A 941 13.97 3.11 28.44
N ASP A 942 13.62 4.37 28.73
CA ASP A 942 13.16 4.81 30.05
C ASP A 942 11.70 4.38 30.34
N SER A 943 10.90 4.14 29.30
CA SER A 943 9.53 3.60 29.42
C SER A 943 9.46 2.07 29.40
N ALA A 944 10.58 1.38 29.20
CA ALA A 944 10.61 -0.07 29.24
C ALA A 944 10.48 -0.56 30.69
N ARG A 945 9.56 -1.50 30.92
CA ARG A 945 9.45 -2.24 32.19
C ARG A 945 9.50 -3.74 31.94
N GLY A 946 10.07 -4.48 32.89
CA GLY A 946 10.17 -5.93 32.89
C GLY A 946 8.94 -6.56 33.52
N GLU A 947 7.83 -6.62 32.80
CA GLU A 947 6.80 -7.64 33.06
C GLU A 947 7.01 -8.81 32.10
N GLU A 948 6.55 -9.99 32.52
CA GLU A 948 6.66 -11.30 31.87
C GLU A 948 6.19 -11.26 30.41
N ALA A 949 7.07 -10.80 29.53
CA ALA A 949 6.89 -10.94 28.11
C ALA A 949 7.06 -12.42 27.77
N GLU A 950 6.13 -12.96 26.99
CA GLU A 950 6.24 -14.25 26.30
C GLU A 950 7.72 -14.56 25.94
N PRO A 951 8.23 -15.78 26.22
CA PRO A 951 9.62 -16.12 25.93
C PRO A 951 10.00 -15.77 24.49
N GLY A 952 10.83 -14.73 24.30
CA GLY A 952 11.26 -14.24 22.98
C GLY A 952 10.74 -12.87 22.53
N ALA A 953 9.90 -12.17 23.31
CA ALA A 953 9.44 -10.83 22.98
C ALA A 953 10.45 -9.72 23.38
N PRO A 954 10.78 -8.75 22.49
CA PRO A 954 11.71 -7.66 22.80
C PRO A 954 11.16 -6.68 23.85
N ALA A 955 12.07 -5.96 24.53
CA ALA A 955 11.75 -5.03 25.62
C ALA A 955 10.62 -4.03 25.26
N MET A 956 9.62 -3.95 26.15
CA MET A 956 8.28 -3.39 25.92
C MET A 956 8.15 -1.87 26.18
N GLY A 957 9.20 -1.11 25.87
CA GLY A 957 9.14 0.35 25.92
C GLY A 957 8.26 0.94 24.82
N ALA A 958 7.71 2.14 25.05
CA ALA A 958 6.95 2.85 24.05
C ALA A 958 7.83 3.25 22.86
N LYS A 959 7.32 3.05 21.64
CA LYS A 959 7.89 3.58 20.40
C LYS A 959 7.00 4.70 19.88
N SER A 960 7.55 5.55 19.02
CA SER A 960 6.70 6.42 18.22
C SER A 960 5.96 5.59 17.17
N LEU A 961 4.67 5.84 17.03
CA LEU A 961 3.79 5.15 16.09
C LEU A 961 3.64 6.01 14.84
N CYS A 962 3.14 7.23 15.01
CA CYS A 962 3.13 8.25 13.97
C CYS A 962 2.99 9.65 14.59
N ILE A 963 3.27 10.66 13.79
CA ILE A 963 2.87 12.05 13.99
C ILE A 963 1.54 12.19 13.25
N PRO A 964 0.38 12.22 13.96
CA PRO A 964 -0.91 12.26 13.30
C PRO A 964 -1.08 13.52 12.47
N PHE A 965 -1.77 13.43 11.33
CA PHE A 965 -2.09 14.62 10.55
C PHE A 965 -3.10 15.52 11.28
N ASP A 966 -4.05 14.91 11.97
CA ASP A 966 -4.99 15.61 12.84
C ASP A 966 -4.36 15.79 14.23
N GLN A 967 -3.69 16.94 14.42
CA GLN A 967 -3.05 17.27 15.69
C GLN A 967 -4.09 17.63 16.76
N PRO A 968 -3.98 17.09 17.99
CA PRO A 968 -4.99 17.29 19.04
C PRO A 968 -4.98 18.70 19.65
N ALA A 969 -3.93 19.47 19.42
CA ALA A 969 -3.80 20.89 19.76
C ALA A 969 -2.57 21.48 19.06
N VAL A 970 -2.51 22.81 18.97
CA VAL A 970 -1.30 23.54 18.59
C VAL A 970 -0.31 23.49 19.75
N ILE A 971 0.98 23.29 19.46
CA ILE A 971 2.05 23.32 20.47
C ILE A 971 2.19 24.74 21.03
N ALA A 972 1.99 24.88 22.34
CA ALA A 972 2.12 26.15 23.05
C ALA A 972 3.59 26.45 23.41
N ALA A 973 3.90 27.73 23.65
CA ALA A 973 5.25 28.15 24.05
C ALA A 973 5.70 27.56 25.40
N SER A 974 4.75 27.19 26.26
CA SER A 974 4.97 26.55 27.56
C SER A 974 5.13 25.03 27.49
N ASP A 975 4.80 24.40 26.35
CA ASP A 975 4.86 22.95 26.22
C ASP A 975 6.32 22.46 26.24
N LYS A 976 6.53 21.34 26.91
CA LYS A 976 7.82 20.66 27.00
C LYS A 976 7.73 19.31 26.31
N CYS A 977 8.87 18.83 25.79
CA CYS A 977 8.97 17.47 25.27
C CYS A 977 8.61 16.48 26.39
N ILE A 978 7.91 15.39 26.03
CA ILE A 978 7.47 14.38 26.99
C ILE A 978 8.64 13.69 27.72
N ASN A 979 9.81 13.60 27.09
CA ASN A 979 11.01 13.12 27.73
C ASN A 979 11.49 14.16 28.77
N PRO A 980 11.51 13.83 30.07
CA PRO A 980 11.83 14.78 31.14
C PRO A 980 13.28 15.31 31.07
N SER A 981 14.17 14.59 30.41
CA SER A 981 15.57 15.01 30.23
C SER A 981 15.83 15.83 28.95
N CYS A 982 14.80 16.03 28.13
CA CYS A 982 14.91 16.80 26.90
C CYS A 982 14.66 18.29 27.15
N THR A 983 15.61 19.14 26.75
CA THR A 983 15.49 20.61 26.82
C THR A 983 14.96 21.23 25.53
N ASN A 984 14.88 20.46 24.45
CA ASN A 984 14.36 20.93 23.16
C ASN A 984 12.85 21.19 23.24
N LYS A 985 12.39 22.23 22.53
CA LYS A 985 10.96 22.50 22.38
C LYS A 985 10.30 21.38 21.56
N PRO A 986 9.11 20.90 21.97
CA PRO A 986 8.35 19.98 21.14
C PRO A 986 7.95 20.66 19.83
N LYS A 987 7.86 19.88 18.75
CA LYS A 987 7.47 20.36 17.41
C LYS A 987 6.03 19.98 17.07
N PHE A 988 5.59 18.84 17.57
CA PHE A 988 4.30 18.24 17.26
C PHE A 988 3.88 17.30 18.39
N TYR A 989 2.60 16.95 18.43
CA TYR A 989 2.14 15.78 19.16
C TYR A 989 2.46 14.53 18.32
N THR A 990 3.07 13.55 18.97
CA THR A 990 3.36 12.24 18.40
C THR A 990 2.55 11.21 19.17
N LEU A 991 1.98 10.26 18.44
CA LEU A 991 1.33 9.10 19.00
C LEU A 991 2.42 8.07 19.36
N PHE A 992 2.45 7.66 20.62
CA PHE A 992 3.34 6.65 21.17
C PHE A 992 2.56 5.45 21.67
N GLY A 993 3.21 4.30 21.74
CA GLY A 993 2.63 3.11 22.36
C GLY A 993 3.54 1.91 22.28
N ARG A 994 3.12 0.81 22.90
CA ARG A 994 3.70 -0.51 22.63
C ARG A 994 3.29 -0.93 21.21
N SER A 995 4.17 -1.61 20.51
CA SER A 995 3.93 -2.07 19.13
C SER A 995 4.14 -3.58 19.00
N TYR A 996 3.50 -4.17 18.00
CA TYR A 996 3.89 -5.47 17.46
C TYR A 996 5.24 -5.41 16.73
#